data_AF-A0AAN7YQ37-F1
#
_entry.id   AF-A0AAN7YQ37-F1
#
_cell.length_a   1.000
_cell.length_b   1.000
_cell.length_c   1.000
_cell.angle_alpha   90.00
_cell.angle_beta   90.00
_cell.angle_gamma   90.00
#
_symmetry.space_group_name_H-M   'P 1'
#
loop_
_entity.id
_entity.type
_entity.pdbx_description
1 polymer ?
#
loop_
_entity_poly.entity_id
_entity_poly.type
_entity_poly.pdbx_seq_one_letter_code
_entity_poly.pdbx_strand_id
1 'polypeptide(L)'
;MNKIIILLINILFLTSVIKSDVCPIDSSWRPTPASINPPITSPPLPTTQAASDIVYGANDLYYMAFYYVTTPNNLQDVVSDNDSEFTVNFPAYSPNYFYIVSKQSAPSLKANVTYQFSFDFKLGQPSSPIGKIENMTLSIYQPGDTDYILWSYRAPTYAKTFTGDFTSNTDFKTTSITFSVPFDIGLSIFILQVNRSIATGSEITNVFYRNMKITVLSKPIVTPPNLVVKDSELVYLPKPSATLDPQDATTCPYLATDLVHWHNPSTWPSSLVPSPSDIITLPAGKRVLISPCSISQTQIYQKIIIPPTSELVFADSNFTMNIKDIYVQGKFIMGTTKCRYNANINIIFHGSKSFENTIAPFFGSKGIAVAAGGFISVHGKQYHSSWTKLAATVWSGDRVIYVQDNVNWEVGQEVLIATSIFKDEEDNQNEVMTIKSISGRVIEFTKPIKFYHYGGSEYQVEVALLSRRIVFQGDEVSSQQDSFGGHILISGEGQFAGVQLKRMGQKNVKARYPLHYHLAGVVNNSYISDCVVTKSYYRCYTIHGTNNVTLTRNVAFDAFGHCYYLEDGVEQNNILSYNFGAFVHTIGEPASGGSQTGETFYQNENLTQPADSASGCFYITNSWNTIIGNSASGGWAGFSFPNLEKPIGNHRDINMEPQAWNTKVFEGNTAHSSGYQWISGSSIYVGGKLTFDEEAGILVYNTGRFSRETCKDGIFSWDSMTYEWMRFNNTKIFLSNFGLQHWGSRVEVVNLESYDNNRPATLFGDAWLSNAIVDGQTGNILSKSNLYKRQGFQLYDTYVTTILSHITFRNFIENPTSIYPDDDNVVIIALTFSDIYKPQFISSLVNITLQNVPTSQIIGHKIVNDSGSSRFFNLIDWDGSLIGNPGVPTIVGSHEKWWKYSDALCHFQPDWTVWVCDKGSKSVGNIEIYMPNLIVRGQQYEYGSYVGSVSLFGEGISEIRKTNISKNAGITGILNMGWYLYLTGGSPTYLELWVAQVPFGHYIFMAIPYPAGTVFNIYTENRWAWENAFGFNATLGTSAAQVRAGNGTIYYFDQSNLFIKIVNPARFGDPSESFNRAGVKVDYVYWEYFYHIHASNPNVQPNADGFYPSFAYNLPSSTL
;
A
#
# COMPACT_ATOMS: atom_id res chain seq x y z
N MET A 1 22.94 -22.82 -47.73
CA MET A 1 22.51 -22.06 -48.94
C MET A 1 21.16 -21.34 -48.80
N ASN A 2 20.28 -21.68 -47.86
CA ASN A 2 18.99 -20.98 -47.66
C ASN A 2 19.03 -19.67 -46.82
N LYS A 3 20.20 -19.20 -46.37
CA LYS A 3 20.34 -17.93 -45.63
C LYS A 3 20.62 -16.70 -46.52
N ILE A 4 20.94 -16.89 -47.79
CA ILE A 4 21.26 -15.78 -48.73
C ILE A 4 20.02 -15.32 -49.51
N ILE A 5 19.00 -16.18 -49.68
CA ILE A 5 17.80 -15.86 -50.47
C ILE A 5 16.77 -15.04 -49.65
N ILE A 6 16.76 -15.18 -48.31
CA ILE A 6 15.88 -14.38 -47.42
C ILE A 6 16.39 -12.94 -47.23
N LEU A 7 17.70 -12.71 -47.45
CA LEU A 7 18.26 -11.36 -47.42
C LEU A 7 17.89 -10.56 -48.69
N LEU A 8 17.68 -11.23 -49.83
CA LEU A 8 17.32 -10.58 -51.09
C LEU A 8 15.84 -10.20 -51.19
N ILE A 9 14.93 -10.88 -50.47
CA ILE A 9 13.49 -10.54 -50.50
C ILE A 9 13.15 -9.38 -49.53
N ASN A 10 13.94 -9.15 -48.48
CA ASN A 10 13.79 -7.96 -47.61
C ASN A 10 14.44 -6.68 -48.16
N ILE A 11 15.23 -6.77 -49.24
CA ILE A 11 15.83 -5.60 -49.92
C ILE A 11 14.88 -5.04 -51.00
N LEU A 12 13.83 -5.77 -51.40
CA LEU A 12 12.90 -5.36 -52.46
C LEU A 12 11.68 -4.52 -52.00
N PHE A 13 11.57 -4.20 -50.71
CA PHE A 13 10.63 -3.18 -50.20
C PHE A 13 11.31 -1.89 -49.67
N LEU A 14 12.62 -1.72 -49.92
CA LEU A 14 13.42 -0.61 -49.40
C LEU A 14 14.07 0.27 -50.47
N THR A 15 13.59 0.23 -51.71
CA THR A 15 14.05 1.13 -52.78
C THR A 15 12.91 1.92 -53.39
N SER A 16 12.10 2.57 -52.55
CA SER A 16 11.58 3.87 -52.97
C SER A 16 12.76 4.84 -52.93
N VAL A 17 13.27 5.19 -54.10
CA VAL A 17 14.18 6.31 -54.29
C VAL A 17 13.62 7.50 -53.51
N ILE A 18 14.25 7.87 -52.40
CA ILE A 18 13.97 9.12 -51.70
C ILE A 18 14.47 10.20 -52.65
N LYS A 19 13.57 10.74 -53.49
CA LYS A 19 13.75 12.12 -53.94
C LYS A 19 13.86 12.95 -52.67
N SER A 20 14.93 13.71 -52.54
CA SER A 20 14.96 14.82 -51.57
C SER A 20 13.88 15.79 -52.01
N ASP A 21 12.66 15.62 -51.50
CA ASP A 21 11.61 16.62 -51.69
C ASP A 21 12.13 17.90 -51.02
N VAL A 22 12.56 18.85 -51.86
CA VAL A 22 12.92 20.19 -51.42
C VAL A 22 11.66 20.77 -50.82
N CYS A 23 11.70 21.11 -49.53
CA CYS A 23 10.53 21.73 -48.90
C CYS A 23 10.15 23.03 -49.62
N PRO A 24 8.86 23.25 -49.90
CA PRO A 24 8.40 24.51 -50.45
C PRO A 24 8.62 25.68 -49.48
N ILE A 25 9.22 26.75 -49.99
CA ILE A 25 9.53 27.97 -49.20
C ILE A 25 8.38 29.01 -49.20
N ASP A 26 7.27 28.74 -49.91
CA ASP A 26 6.08 29.60 -49.91
C ASP A 26 5.49 29.68 -48.51
N SER A 27 5.36 30.90 -47.98
CA SER A 27 4.77 31.21 -46.68
C SER A 27 3.38 30.61 -46.42
N SER A 28 2.60 30.31 -47.47
CA SER A 28 1.27 29.69 -47.36
C SER A 28 1.30 28.16 -47.29
N TRP A 29 2.42 27.54 -47.64
CA TRP A 29 2.53 26.09 -47.75
C TRP A 29 2.50 25.41 -46.38
N ARG A 30 1.75 24.31 -46.25
CA ARG A 30 1.74 23.46 -45.05
C ARG A 30 1.87 21.99 -45.46
N PRO A 31 2.55 21.14 -44.68
CA PRO A 31 2.50 19.71 -44.93
C PRO A 31 1.08 19.19 -44.69
N THR A 32 0.73 18.08 -45.35
CA THR A 32 -0.55 17.42 -45.12
C THR A 32 -0.66 16.98 -43.65
N PRO A 33 -1.72 17.39 -42.92
CA PRO A 33 -1.88 17.01 -41.53
C PRO A 33 -2.18 15.51 -41.41
N ALA A 34 -1.79 14.91 -40.29
CA ALA A 34 -2.05 13.52 -39.99
C ALA A 34 -3.56 13.27 -39.84
N SER A 35 -4.00 12.08 -40.27
CA SER A 35 -5.40 11.69 -40.18
C SER A 35 -5.84 11.49 -38.73
N ILE A 36 -7.03 11.98 -38.41
CA ILE A 36 -7.70 11.69 -37.14
C ILE A 36 -8.10 10.21 -37.00
N ASN A 37 -8.34 9.55 -38.15
CA ASN A 37 -8.70 8.15 -38.19
C ASN A 37 -7.52 7.26 -37.77
N PRO A 38 -7.79 6.10 -37.17
CA PRO A 38 -6.75 5.12 -36.87
C PRO A 38 -5.97 4.75 -38.14
N PRO A 39 -4.64 4.55 -38.05
CA PRO A 39 -3.83 4.14 -39.21
C PRO A 39 -4.20 2.74 -39.70
N ILE A 40 -4.76 1.90 -38.83
CA ILE A 40 -5.19 0.53 -39.11
C ILE A 40 -6.62 0.35 -38.61
N THR A 41 -7.51 -0.12 -39.47
CA THR A 41 -8.85 -0.53 -39.05
C THR A 41 -8.73 -1.80 -38.22
N SER A 42 -9.38 -1.86 -37.06
CA SER A 42 -9.33 -3.08 -36.23
C SER A 42 -9.85 -4.28 -37.02
N PRO A 43 -9.09 -5.39 -37.08
CA PRO A 43 -9.63 -6.67 -37.53
C PRO A 43 -10.84 -7.09 -36.68
N PRO A 44 -11.72 -7.98 -37.19
CA PRO A 44 -12.74 -8.60 -36.36
C PRO A 44 -12.13 -9.35 -35.19
N LEU A 45 -12.79 -9.30 -34.03
CA LEU A 45 -12.42 -10.09 -32.87
C LEU A 45 -12.51 -11.60 -33.20
N PRO A 46 -11.62 -12.43 -32.65
CA PRO A 46 -11.65 -13.87 -32.87
C PRO A 46 -12.87 -14.52 -32.20
N THR A 47 -13.41 -15.57 -32.83
CA THR A 47 -14.45 -16.42 -32.23
C THR A 47 -13.86 -17.63 -31.48
N THR A 48 -12.57 -17.93 -31.73
CA THR A 48 -11.85 -19.05 -31.14
C THR A 48 -10.47 -18.57 -30.68
N GLN A 49 -10.13 -18.87 -29.44
CA GLN A 49 -8.80 -18.66 -28.90
C GLN A 49 -7.87 -19.76 -29.41
N ALA A 50 -6.78 -19.37 -30.05
CA ALA A 50 -5.73 -20.30 -30.47
C ALA A 50 -5.06 -20.94 -29.25
N ALA A 51 -4.51 -22.15 -29.44
CA ALA A 51 -3.70 -22.79 -28.41
C ALA A 51 -2.51 -21.89 -28.03
N SER A 52 -2.15 -21.91 -26.75
CA SER A 52 -1.08 -21.10 -26.18
C SER A 52 -0.08 -21.98 -25.47
N ASP A 53 1.19 -21.87 -25.86
CA ASP A 53 2.29 -22.60 -25.25
C ASP A 53 2.99 -21.74 -24.20
N ILE A 54 3.19 -22.32 -23.03
CA ILE A 54 4.08 -21.80 -21.99
C ILE A 54 5.28 -22.73 -21.96
N VAL A 55 6.38 -22.25 -22.53
CA VAL A 55 7.60 -23.01 -22.78
C VAL A 55 8.56 -22.86 -21.58
N TYR A 56 9.21 -23.96 -21.21
CA TYR A 56 10.20 -24.03 -20.15
C TYR A 56 11.55 -24.41 -20.75
N GLY A 57 12.44 -23.42 -20.82
CA GLY A 57 13.81 -23.59 -21.26
C GLY A 57 14.76 -23.94 -20.12
N ALA A 58 16.06 -23.99 -20.43
CA ALA A 58 17.09 -24.30 -19.46
C ALA A 58 17.10 -23.31 -18.26
N ASN A 59 16.88 -22.03 -18.55
CA ASN A 59 16.84 -20.96 -17.55
C ASN A 59 15.58 -21.00 -16.66
N ASP A 60 14.56 -21.79 -17.03
CA ASP A 60 13.30 -21.89 -16.30
C ASP A 60 13.22 -23.13 -15.41
N LEU A 61 14.26 -23.98 -15.40
CA LEU A 61 14.25 -25.28 -14.75
C LEU A 61 15.49 -25.52 -13.89
N TYR A 62 15.30 -26.24 -12.78
CA TYR A 62 16.33 -26.96 -12.03
C TYR A 62 16.14 -28.46 -12.20
N TYR A 63 17.18 -29.25 -11.92
CA TYR A 63 17.04 -30.69 -11.71
C TYR A 63 17.70 -31.18 -10.43
N MET A 64 17.27 -32.35 -9.94
CA MET A 64 17.81 -33.00 -8.74
C MET A 64 17.92 -34.53 -8.91
N ALA A 65 19.09 -35.11 -8.64
CA ALA A 65 19.41 -36.52 -8.93
C ALA A 65 20.30 -37.27 -7.89
N PHE A 66 20.35 -36.87 -6.61
CA PHE A 66 21.28 -37.45 -5.60
C PHE A 66 20.58 -38.05 -4.36
N TYR A 67 21.28 -38.97 -3.66
CA TYR A 67 20.83 -39.68 -2.44
C TYR A 67 20.84 -38.83 -1.15
N TYR A 68 21.80 -37.90 -1.00
CA TYR A 68 21.98 -37.12 0.22
C TYR A 68 21.23 -35.79 0.12
N VAL A 69 20.01 -35.78 0.63
CA VAL A 69 19.02 -34.68 0.49
C VAL A 69 19.19 -33.61 1.57
N THR A 70 20.42 -33.20 1.89
CA THR A 70 20.67 -32.39 3.10
C THR A 70 20.86 -30.88 2.87
N THR A 71 20.94 -30.38 1.63
CA THR A 71 21.07 -28.92 1.38
C THR A 71 20.37 -28.46 0.07
N PRO A 72 19.82 -27.20 0.03
CA PRO A 72 19.31 -26.55 -1.19
C PRO A 72 20.34 -26.45 -2.35
N ASN A 73 21.63 -26.59 -2.04
CA ASN A 73 22.74 -26.57 -2.99
C ASN A 73 22.77 -27.78 -3.96
N ASN A 74 21.84 -28.73 -3.80
CA ASN A 74 21.73 -29.91 -4.66
C ASN A 74 20.83 -29.71 -5.88
N LEU A 75 20.07 -28.61 -5.96
CA LEU A 75 19.43 -28.20 -7.22
C LEU A 75 20.52 -27.73 -8.18
N GLN A 76 20.64 -28.43 -9.31
CA GLN A 76 21.61 -28.11 -10.34
C GLN A 76 20.90 -27.41 -11.49
N ASP A 77 21.53 -26.39 -12.05
CA ASP A 77 21.09 -25.83 -13.33
C ASP A 77 21.14 -26.92 -14.40
N VAL A 78 20.11 -26.99 -15.22
CA VAL A 78 20.15 -27.83 -16.41
C VAL A 78 21.12 -27.20 -17.42
N VAL A 79 21.96 -28.03 -18.04
CA VAL A 79 23.02 -27.54 -18.94
C VAL A 79 22.47 -27.42 -20.34
N SER A 80 22.71 -26.30 -21.02
CA SER A 80 22.32 -26.16 -22.42
C SER A 80 23.22 -25.28 -23.27
N ASP A 81 23.30 -25.63 -24.55
CA ASP A 81 23.87 -24.82 -25.64
C ASP A 81 22.80 -23.96 -26.35
N ASN A 82 21.50 -24.13 -26.05
CA ASN A 82 20.39 -23.33 -26.60
C ASN A 82 19.16 -23.28 -25.64
N ASP A 83 18.40 -22.17 -25.63
CA ASP A 83 17.31 -22.00 -24.65
C ASP A 83 16.19 -23.05 -24.69
N SER A 84 16.00 -23.74 -25.81
CA SER A 84 14.87 -24.67 -26.03
C SER A 84 15.17 -26.14 -25.73
N GLU A 85 16.44 -26.48 -25.54
CA GLU A 85 16.95 -27.82 -25.24
C GLU A 85 17.71 -27.75 -23.93
N PHE A 86 17.82 -28.86 -23.21
CA PHE A 86 18.66 -28.94 -22.04
C PHE A 86 19.01 -30.39 -21.73
N THR A 87 20.15 -30.58 -21.07
CA THR A 87 20.66 -31.88 -20.67
C THR A 87 20.58 -32.02 -19.16
N VAL A 88 20.09 -33.18 -18.73
CA VAL A 88 20.16 -33.64 -17.35
C VAL A 88 21.22 -34.73 -17.28
N ASN A 89 22.28 -34.47 -16.52
CA ASN A 89 23.41 -35.39 -16.35
C ASN A 89 23.23 -36.16 -15.04
N PHE A 90 23.17 -37.49 -15.12
CA PHE A 90 22.99 -38.36 -13.96
C PHE A 90 24.31 -39.00 -13.56
N PRO A 91 24.79 -38.76 -12.33
CA PRO A 91 26.01 -39.40 -11.83
C PRO A 91 25.81 -40.90 -11.60
N ALA A 92 26.94 -41.61 -11.51
CA ALA A 92 26.99 -42.99 -11.08
C ALA A 92 26.38 -43.15 -9.68
N TYR A 93 25.64 -44.24 -9.45
CA TYR A 93 24.91 -44.52 -8.20
C TYR A 93 23.91 -43.44 -7.75
N SER A 94 23.10 -42.88 -8.65
CA SER A 94 21.93 -42.04 -8.37
C SER A 94 20.67 -42.89 -8.09
N PRO A 95 19.66 -42.33 -7.40
CA PRO A 95 18.41 -43.02 -7.07
C PRO A 95 17.65 -43.52 -8.31
N ASN A 96 16.66 -44.39 -8.09
CA ASN A 96 15.75 -44.85 -9.13
C ASN A 96 14.71 -43.80 -9.56
N TYR A 97 14.87 -42.53 -9.19
CA TYR A 97 14.07 -41.40 -9.66
C TYR A 97 14.89 -40.11 -9.65
N PHE A 98 14.42 -39.10 -10.38
CA PHE A 98 14.92 -37.72 -10.31
C PHE A 98 13.79 -36.73 -10.58
N TYR A 99 14.03 -35.45 -10.28
CA TYR A 99 13.06 -34.38 -10.46
C TYR A 99 13.57 -33.31 -11.42
N ILE A 100 12.67 -32.78 -12.23
CA ILE A 100 12.84 -31.52 -12.95
C ILE A 100 11.82 -30.54 -12.35
N VAL A 101 12.28 -29.38 -11.92
CA VAL A 101 11.49 -28.41 -11.12
C VAL A 101 11.47 -27.08 -11.84
N SER A 102 10.30 -26.45 -11.97
CA SER A 102 10.19 -25.10 -12.53
C SER A 102 10.71 -24.02 -11.58
N LYS A 103 11.61 -23.15 -12.08
CA LYS A 103 12.10 -21.92 -11.43
C LYS A 103 11.03 -20.84 -11.37
N GLN A 104 10.29 -20.69 -12.47
CA GLN A 104 9.19 -19.74 -12.57
C GLN A 104 7.85 -20.40 -12.21
N SER A 105 6.85 -19.58 -11.88
CA SER A 105 5.51 -20.10 -11.63
C SER A 105 4.94 -20.80 -12.88
N ALA A 106 4.28 -21.94 -12.66
CA ALA A 106 3.45 -22.59 -13.67
C ALA A 106 2.23 -21.71 -14.02
N PRO A 107 1.58 -21.89 -15.19
CA PRO A 107 0.32 -21.22 -15.47
C PRO A 107 -0.69 -21.44 -14.36
N SER A 108 -1.52 -20.44 -14.10
CA SER A 108 -2.71 -20.67 -13.29
C SER A 108 -3.66 -21.60 -14.06
N LEU A 109 -4.07 -22.67 -13.39
CA LEU A 109 -4.86 -23.75 -13.97
C LEU A 109 -6.30 -23.62 -13.47
N LYS A 110 -7.23 -23.43 -14.39
CA LYS A 110 -8.66 -23.37 -14.10
C LYS A 110 -9.24 -24.77 -13.94
N ALA A 111 -10.10 -24.94 -12.96
CA ALA A 111 -10.83 -26.17 -12.70
C ALA A 111 -11.53 -26.67 -13.96
N ASN A 112 -11.41 -27.98 -14.21
CA ASN A 112 -12.08 -28.69 -15.31
C ASN A 112 -11.71 -28.19 -16.71
N VAL A 113 -10.64 -27.40 -16.87
CA VAL A 113 -10.07 -27.06 -18.17
C VAL A 113 -9.02 -28.11 -18.54
N THR A 114 -9.00 -28.52 -19.81
CA THR A 114 -8.00 -29.47 -20.32
C THR A 114 -6.76 -28.72 -20.79
N TYR A 115 -5.62 -29.10 -20.23
CA TYR A 115 -4.28 -28.64 -20.59
C TYR A 115 -3.50 -29.80 -21.21
N GLN A 116 -2.41 -29.48 -21.92
CA GLN A 116 -1.46 -30.47 -22.41
C GLN A 116 -0.08 -30.18 -21.84
N PHE A 117 0.61 -31.20 -21.34
CA PHE A 117 2.03 -31.13 -21.02
C PHE A 117 2.80 -31.93 -22.06
N SER A 118 3.83 -31.34 -22.65
CA SER A 118 4.63 -32.01 -23.68
C SER A 118 6.09 -31.63 -23.60
N PHE A 119 6.95 -32.56 -24.01
CA PHE A 119 8.39 -32.36 -24.18
C PHE A 119 8.91 -33.38 -25.18
N ASP A 120 10.00 -33.06 -25.86
CA ASP A 120 10.79 -34.01 -26.63
C ASP A 120 11.85 -34.63 -25.72
N PHE A 121 12.09 -35.93 -25.89
CA PHE A 121 12.94 -36.73 -25.03
C PHE A 121 13.93 -37.58 -25.83
N LYS A 122 15.19 -37.64 -25.40
CA LYS A 122 16.22 -38.53 -25.95
C LYS A 122 17.22 -38.98 -24.88
N LEU A 123 17.61 -40.26 -24.90
CA LEU A 123 18.72 -40.78 -24.10
C LEU A 123 20.06 -40.51 -24.78
N GLY A 124 21.10 -40.20 -24.00
CA GLY A 124 22.47 -40.05 -24.47
C GLY A 124 23.19 -41.36 -24.78
N GLN A 125 22.59 -42.49 -24.41
CA GLN A 125 23.15 -43.84 -24.56
C GLN A 125 22.02 -44.87 -24.78
N PRO A 126 22.30 -46.06 -25.35
CA PRO A 126 21.30 -47.11 -25.54
C PRO A 126 20.56 -47.48 -24.25
N SER A 127 19.25 -47.72 -24.37
CA SER A 127 18.43 -48.18 -23.25
C SER A 127 18.96 -49.51 -22.70
N SER A 128 19.27 -49.56 -21.40
CA SER A 128 19.73 -50.76 -20.69
C SER A 128 18.74 -51.15 -19.58
N PRO A 129 18.78 -52.39 -19.04
CA PRO A 129 17.98 -52.76 -17.86
C PRO A 129 18.25 -51.87 -16.65
N ILE A 130 19.49 -51.37 -16.54
CA ILE A 130 19.91 -50.35 -15.58
C ILE A 130 19.53 -48.98 -16.14
N GLY A 131 18.49 -48.38 -15.58
CA GLY A 131 18.12 -47.01 -15.89
C GLY A 131 17.01 -46.81 -16.92
N LYS A 132 16.29 -47.88 -17.31
CA LYS A 132 15.05 -47.79 -18.08
C LYS A 132 14.05 -46.88 -17.36
N ILE A 133 13.53 -45.86 -18.03
CA ILE A 133 12.45 -45.03 -17.50
C ILE A 133 11.13 -45.80 -17.63
N GLU A 134 10.42 -45.97 -16.51
CA GLU A 134 9.18 -46.73 -16.45
C GLU A 134 7.95 -45.86 -16.65
N ASN A 135 7.94 -44.73 -15.96
CA ASN A 135 6.86 -43.76 -15.97
C ASN A 135 7.41 -42.40 -15.52
N MET A 136 6.60 -41.37 -15.73
CA MET A 136 6.86 -40.05 -15.19
C MET A 136 5.59 -39.53 -14.51
N THR A 137 5.76 -38.68 -13.51
CA THR A 137 4.66 -38.02 -12.80
C THR A 137 4.83 -36.51 -12.91
N LEU A 138 3.86 -35.85 -13.53
CA LEU A 138 3.73 -34.40 -13.48
C LEU A 138 2.96 -34.04 -12.21
N SER A 139 3.59 -33.28 -11.32
CA SER A 139 3.02 -32.81 -10.07
C SER A 139 2.99 -31.28 -10.04
N ILE A 140 1.94 -30.72 -9.45
CA ILE A 140 1.78 -29.29 -9.21
C ILE A 140 1.84 -29.05 -7.69
N TYR A 141 2.67 -28.11 -7.27
CA TYR A 141 2.90 -27.77 -5.86
C TYR A 141 2.67 -26.29 -5.61
N GLN A 142 2.50 -25.90 -4.34
CA GLN A 142 2.50 -24.49 -3.96
C GLN A 142 3.93 -23.93 -4.04
N PRO A 143 4.11 -22.63 -4.32
CA PRO A 143 5.42 -22.00 -4.24
C PRO A 143 6.03 -22.20 -2.84
N GLY A 144 7.34 -22.52 -2.77
CA GLY A 144 8.06 -22.79 -1.52
C GLY A 144 8.01 -24.25 -1.04
N ASP A 145 7.13 -25.10 -1.57
CA ASP A 145 7.12 -26.54 -1.24
C ASP A 145 8.39 -27.27 -1.69
N THR A 146 9.15 -26.70 -2.63
CA THR A 146 10.46 -27.23 -3.05
C THR A 146 11.44 -27.40 -1.90
N ASP A 147 11.42 -26.48 -0.92
CA ASP A 147 12.26 -26.58 0.26
C ASP A 147 11.80 -27.72 1.17
N TYR A 148 10.49 -28.00 1.23
CA TYR A 148 9.92 -29.03 2.10
C TYR A 148 9.98 -30.45 1.52
N ILE A 149 10.01 -30.60 0.19
CA ILE A 149 10.29 -31.89 -0.47
C ILE A 149 11.64 -32.46 0.01
N LEU A 150 12.55 -31.60 0.51
CA LEU A 150 13.87 -31.97 1.04
C LEU A 150 13.84 -32.49 2.50
N TRP A 151 12.80 -32.18 3.30
CA TRP A 151 12.78 -32.45 4.75
C TRP A 151 11.58 -33.26 5.24
N SER A 152 10.43 -33.19 4.58
CA SER A 152 9.19 -33.87 4.96
C SER A 152 8.31 -34.08 3.75
N TYR A 153 7.92 -35.31 3.44
CA TYR A 153 7.04 -35.60 2.31
C TYR A 153 5.77 -34.74 2.36
N ARG A 154 5.58 -33.87 1.37
CA ARG A 154 4.33 -33.13 1.12
C ARG A 154 3.64 -33.69 -0.12
N ALA A 155 2.34 -33.94 0.00
CA ALA A 155 1.52 -34.34 -1.13
C ALA A 155 1.35 -33.17 -2.11
N PRO A 156 1.44 -33.41 -3.43
CA PRO A 156 1.19 -32.39 -4.43
C PRO A 156 -0.28 -31.96 -4.43
N THR A 157 -0.53 -30.70 -4.81
CA THR A 157 -1.88 -30.17 -5.07
C THR A 157 -2.58 -30.95 -6.18
N TYR A 158 -1.82 -31.38 -7.19
CA TYR A 158 -2.30 -32.23 -8.26
C TYR A 158 -1.14 -33.09 -8.77
N ALA A 159 -1.40 -34.35 -9.13
CA ALA A 159 -0.41 -35.19 -9.78
C ALA A 159 -1.03 -36.07 -10.87
N LYS A 160 -0.28 -36.30 -11.93
CA LYS A 160 -0.63 -37.23 -13.00
C LYS A 160 0.57 -38.07 -13.41
N THR A 161 0.49 -39.37 -13.15
CA THR A 161 1.46 -40.35 -13.64
C THR A 161 1.06 -40.82 -15.05
N PHE A 162 2.06 -40.96 -15.91
CA PHE A 162 1.89 -41.40 -17.29
C PHE A 162 3.06 -42.27 -17.74
N THR A 163 2.80 -43.13 -18.73
CA THR A 163 3.78 -44.02 -19.35
C THR A 163 3.99 -43.60 -20.81
N GLY A 164 5.14 -43.97 -21.37
CA GLY A 164 5.53 -43.62 -22.73
C GLY A 164 6.70 -44.46 -23.22
N ASP A 165 7.01 -44.34 -24.51
CA ASP A 165 8.20 -44.95 -25.11
C ASP A 165 9.43 -44.07 -24.85
N PHE A 166 10.11 -44.35 -23.73
CA PHE A 166 11.29 -43.63 -23.27
C PHE A 166 12.61 -44.34 -23.62
N THR A 167 12.62 -45.24 -24.62
CA THR A 167 13.80 -46.07 -24.92
C THR A 167 14.69 -45.52 -26.03
N SER A 168 14.39 -44.33 -26.58
CA SER A 168 15.07 -43.77 -27.76
C SER A 168 16.44 -43.17 -27.43
N ASN A 169 17.51 -43.68 -28.04
CA ASN A 169 18.87 -43.14 -27.93
C ASN A 169 19.39 -42.51 -29.24
N THR A 170 18.71 -42.69 -30.37
CA THR A 170 19.12 -42.14 -31.68
C THR A 170 18.42 -40.82 -31.99
N ASP A 171 17.12 -40.71 -31.74
CA ASP A 171 16.28 -39.58 -32.13
C ASP A 171 15.41 -39.07 -30.97
N PHE A 172 15.07 -37.78 -31.00
CA PHE A 172 14.09 -37.20 -30.07
C PHE A 172 12.70 -37.78 -30.33
N LYS A 173 12.04 -38.27 -29.27
CA LYS A 173 10.62 -38.65 -29.30
C LYS A 173 9.79 -37.65 -28.50
N THR A 174 8.72 -37.16 -29.10
CA THR A 174 7.77 -36.29 -28.42
C THR A 174 6.89 -37.10 -27.48
N THR A 175 6.88 -36.70 -26.22
CA THR A 175 5.93 -37.18 -25.21
C THR A 175 4.90 -36.10 -24.97
N SER A 176 3.62 -36.46 -24.97
CA SER A 176 2.52 -35.52 -24.74
C SER A 176 1.40 -36.17 -23.95
N ILE A 177 0.91 -35.48 -22.94
CA ILE A 177 -0.23 -35.89 -22.13
C ILE A 177 -1.22 -34.74 -22.00
N THR A 178 -2.51 -35.07 -21.91
CA THR A 178 -3.52 -34.10 -21.50
C THR A 178 -3.83 -34.25 -20.02
N PHE A 179 -4.27 -33.19 -19.35
CA PHE A 179 -4.69 -33.25 -17.95
C PHE A 179 -5.67 -32.13 -17.61
N SER A 180 -6.42 -32.30 -16.52
CA SER A 180 -7.35 -31.30 -16.00
C SER A 180 -7.31 -31.33 -14.48
N VAL A 181 -7.34 -30.16 -13.85
CA VAL A 181 -7.33 -30.03 -12.40
C VAL A 181 -8.76 -29.96 -11.86
N PRO A 182 -9.06 -30.56 -10.68
CA PRO A 182 -10.42 -30.59 -10.14
C PRO A 182 -10.86 -29.27 -9.48
N PHE A 183 -9.93 -28.36 -9.22
CA PHE A 183 -10.15 -27.05 -8.63
C PHE A 183 -9.16 -26.03 -9.21
N ASP A 184 -9.43 -24.74 -9.01
CA ASP A 184 -8.59 -23.66 -9.50
C ASP A 184 -7.24 -23.65 -8.77
N ILE A 185 -6.14 -23.57 -9.51
CA ILE A 185 -4.78 -23.46 -8.99
C ILE A 185 -4.19 -22.13 -9.47
N GLY A 186 -3.80 -21.28 -8.51
CA GLY A 186 -3.19 -19.97 -8.76
C GLY A 186 -1.68 -20.05 -8.92
N LEU A 187 -0.94 -19.32 -8.08
CA LEU A 187 0.51 -19.44 -7.97
C LEU A 187 0.90 -20.89 -7.67
N SER A 188 1.75 -21.45 -8.52
CA SER A 188 2.22 -22.82 -8.37
C SER A 188 3.55 -23.03 -9.07
N ILE A 189 4.22 -24.14 -8.77
CA ILE A 189 5.33 -24.68 -9.53
C ILE A 189 4.97 -26.08 -10.02
N PHE A 190 5.61 -26.56 -11.08
CA PHE A 190 5.50 -27.95 -11.48
C PHE A 190 6.79 -28.71 -11.23
N ILE A 191 6.61 -30.00 -10.95
CA ILE A 191 7.69 -30.97 -10.82
C ILE A 191 7.39 -32.14 -11.74
N LEU A 192 8.34 -32.49 -12.60
CA LEU A 192 8.32 -33.74 -13.35
C LEU A 192 9.22 -34.75 -12.65
N GLN A 193 8.62 -35.71 -11.95
CA GLN A 193 9.32 -36.86 -11.41
C GLN A 193 9.50 -37.91 -12.49
N VAL A 194 10.73 -38.34 -12.73
CA VAL A 194 11.04 -39.38 -13.72
C VAL A 194 11.48 -40.64 -13.00
N ASN A 195 10.68 -41.69 -13.11
CA ASN A 195 10.90 -42.95 -12.40
C ASN A 195 11.59 -43.98 -13.28
N ARG A 196 12.52 -44.72 -12.69
CA ARG A 196 13.37 -45.70 -13.34
C ARG A 196 13.23 -47.05 -12.67
N SER A 197 13.49 -48.10 -13.45
CA SER A 197 13.38 -49.49 -12.99
C SER A 197 14.34 -49.81 -11.83
N ILE A 198 15.56 -49.28 -11.86
CA ILE A 198 16.59 -49.44 -10.82
C ILE A 198 17.51 -48.21 -10.77
N ALA A 199 18.22 -48.04 -9.63
CA ALA A 199 19.26 -47.02 -9.42
C ALA A 199 20.42 -47.15 -10.44
N THR A 200 21.18 -46.09 -10.72
CA THR A 200 22.29 -46.17 -11.70
C THR A 200 23.41 -47.09 -11.24
N GLY A 201 24.07 -47.72 -12.24
CA GLY A 201 25.34 -48.39 -12.06
C GLY A 201 26.52 -47.41 -12.06
N SER A 202 27.71 -47.88 -12.46
CA SER A 202 28.96 -47.13 -12.45
C SER A 202 29.12 -46.07 -13.55
N GLU A 203 28.13 -45.91 -14.43
CA GLU A 203 28.20 -45.02 -15.60
C GLU A 203 27.27 -43.80 -15.46
N ILE A 204 27.72 -42.66 -15.99
CA ILE A 204 26.92 -41.44 -16.10
C ILE A 204 25.87 -41.64 -17.19
N THR A 205 24.61 -41.32 -16.90
CA THR A 205 23.51 -41.33 -17.87
C THR A 205 23.19 -39.90 -18.26
N ASN A 206 23.10 -39.60 -19.56
CA ASN A 206 22.65 -38.27 -20.01
C ASN A 206 21.25 -38.37 -20.60
N VAL A 207 20.38 -37.41 -20.28
CA VAL A 207 19.05 -37.30 -20.88
C VAL A 207 18.86 -35.90 -21.43
N PHE A 208 18.44 -35.84 -22.68
CA PHE A 208 18.18 -34.61 -23.40
C PHE A 208 16.68 -34.36 -23.46
N TYR A 209 16.30 -33.14 -23.10
CA TYR A 209 14.94 -32.63 -23.22
C TYR A 209 14.95 -31.44 -24.16
N ARG A 210 13.88 -31.23 -24.91
CA ARG A 210 13.63 -29.95 -25.56
C ARG A 210 12.14 -29.68 -25.70
N ASN A 211 11.78 -28.44 -26.02
CA ASN A 211 10.39 -28.04 -26.25
C ASN A 211 9.45 -28.40 -25.08
N MET A 212 9.96 -28.40 -23.84
CA MET A 212 9.13 -28.67 -22.66
C MET A 212 8.13 -27.52 -22.48
N LYS A 213 6.84 -27.84 -22.36
CA LYS A 213 5.79 -26.83 -22.29
C LYS A 213 4.50 -27.33 -21.66
N ILE A 214 3.75 -26.40 -21.10
CA ILE A 214 2.32 -26.55 -20.80
C ILE A 214 1.54 -25.75 -21.83
N THR A 215 0.68 -26.42 -22.57
CA THR A 215 -0.18 -25.85 -23.59
C THR A 215 -1.60 -25.69 -23.07
N VAL A 216 -2.11 -24.47 -23.12
CA VAL A 216 -3.54 -24.19 -23.02
C VAL A 216 -4.15 -24.46 -24.38
N LEU A 217 -5.04 -25.46 -24.46
CA LEU A 217 -5.62 -25.89 -25.74
C LEU A 217 -6.54 -24.82 -26.32
N SER A 218 -6.78 -24.89 -27.64
CA SER A 218 -7.72 -23.97 -28.29
C SER A 218 -9.13 -24.16 -27.74
N LYS A 219 -9.84 -23.04 -27.56
CA LYS A 219 -11.21 -23.04 -27.02
C LYS A 219 -12.05 -21.93 -27.68
N PRO A 220 -13.38 -22.11 -27.80
CA PRO A 220 -14.26 -21.03 -28.20
C PRO A 220 -14.14 -19.84 -27.25
N ILE A 221 -14.21 -18.62 -27.79
CA ILE A 221 -14.30 -17.41 -26.96
C ILE A 221 -15.77 -17.20 -26.63
N VAL A 222 -16.09 -17.35 -25.35
CA VAL A 222 -17.43 -17.12 -24.82
C VAL A 222 -17.35 -15.92 -23.90
N THR A 223 -18.15 -14.88 -24.19
CA THR A 223 -18.26 -13.73 -23.29
C THR A 223 -18.78 -14.19 -21.94
N PRO A 224 -18.10 -13.84 -20.83
CA PRO A 224 -18.58 -14.16 -19.50
C PRO A 224 -20.00 -13.60 -19.28
N PRO A 225 -20.93 -14.39 -18.72
CA PRO A 225 -22.31 -13.95 -18.55
C PRO A 225 -22.47 -12.82 -17.52
N ASN A 226 -21.51 -12.70 -16.58
CA ASN A 226 -21.56 -11.76 -15.46
C ASN A 226 -20.36 -10.80 -15.51
N LEU A 227 -20.25 -10.01 -16.57
CA LEU A 227 -19.25 -8.94 -16.62
C LEU A 227 -19.48 -7.96 -15.48
N VAL A 228 -18.42 -7.64 -14.75
CA VAL A 228 -18.43 -6.63 -13.69
C VAL A 228 -18.65 -5.26 -14.33
N VAL A 229 -19.68 -4.55 -13.85
CA VAL A 229 -20.08 -3.24 -14.36
C VAL A 229 -19.94 -2.12 -13.32
N LYS A 230 -19.59 -2.46 -12.07
CA LYS A 230 -19.36 -1.52 -10.98
C LYS A 230 -17.95 -1.72 -10.44
N ASP A 231 -17.26 -0.63 -10.11
CA ASP A 231 -15.90 -0.67 -9.56
C ASP A 231 -15.86 -1.03 -8.06
N SER A 232 -17.02 -1.00 -7.39
CA SER A 232 -17.16 -1.09 -5.93
C SER A 232 -18.57 -1.48 -5.50
N GLU A 233 -18.68 -1.99 -4.27
CA GLU A 233 -19.94 -2.45 -3.64
C GLU A 233 -20.57 -1.34 -2.77
N LEU A 234 -19.73 -0.66 -1.99
CA LEU A 234 -20.05 0.37 -1.01
C LEU A 234 -19.51 1.74 -1.41
N VAL A 235 -18.24 1.82 -1.83
CA VAL A 235 -17.58 3.12 -2.05
C VAL A 235 -17.96 3.71 -3.40
N TYR A 236 -17.93 5.04 -3.52
CA TYR A 236 -18.02 5.70 -4.82
C TYR A 236 -16.62 6.03 -5.34
N LEU A 237 -16.22 5.43 -6.46
CA LEU A 237 -14.96 5.75 -7.14
C LEU A 237 -15.24 6.72 -8.31
N PRO A 238 -14.93 8.03 -8.18
CA PRO A 238 -15.20 9.01 -9.21
C PRO A 238 -14.46 8.66 -10.51
N LYS A 239 -15.15 8.80 -11.65
CA LYS A 239 -14.58 8.60 -12.99
C LYS A 239 -14.49 9.93 -13.74
N PRO A 240 -13.48 10.10 -14.62
CA PRO A 240 -13.44 11.25 -15.53
C PRO A 240 -14.62 11.23 -16.51
N SER A 241 -14.95 12.38 -17.09
CA SER A 241 -15.95 12.48 -18.16
C SER A 241 -15.62 11.53 -19.32
N ALA A 242 -16.63 10.81 -19.81
CA ALA A 242 -16.53 9.96 -20.99
C ALA A 242 -16.49 10.74 -22.32
N THR A 243 -16.77 12.05 -22.27
CA THR A 243 -16.78 12.92 -23.44
C THR A 243 -15.36 13.39 -23.75
N LEU A 244 -14.94 13.25 -25.01
CA LEU A 244 -13.66 13.80 -25.48
C LEU A 244 -13.69 15.34 -25.50
N ASP A 245 -12.53 15.94 -25.30
CA ASP A 245 -12.36 17.39 -25.31
C ASP A 245 -12.73 17.95 -26.70
N PRO A 246 -13.55 19.00 -26.80
CA PRO A 246 -13.89 19.60 -28.09
C PRO A 246 -12.66 20.06 -28.88
N GLN A 247 -12.57 19.66 -30.15
CA GLN A 247 -11.47 20.01 -31.06
C GLN A 247 -11.97 20.90 -32.21
N ASP A 248 -11.14 21.85 -32.63
CA ASP A 248 -11.35 22.76 -33.76
C ASP A 248 -10.07 22.83 -34.60
N ALA A 249 -10.04 22.01 -35.65
CA ALA A 249 -8.91 21.91 -36.57
C ALA A 249 -8.60 23.23 -37.31
N THR A 250 -9.56 24.16 -37.41
CA THR A 250 -9.34 25.45 -38.09
C THR A 250 -8.49 26.41 -37.26
N THR A 251 -8.41 26.18 -35.94
CA THR A 251 -7.64 27.00 -35.00
C THR A 251 -6.25 26.44 -34.70
N CYS A 252 -5.83 25.39 -35.43
CA CYS A 252 -4.55 24.75 -35.19
C CYS A 252 -3.37 25.72 -35.40
N PRO A 253 -2.39 25.77 -34.48
CA PRO A 253 -1.29 26.76 -34.54
C PRO A 253 -0.47 26.70 -35.82
N TYR A 254 -0.29 25.51 -36.39
CA TYR A 254 0.46 25.32 -37.62
C TYR A 254 -0.24 25.91 -38.86
N LEU A 255 -1.53 26.28 -38.79
CA LEU A 255 -2.27 26.92 -39.88
C LEU A 255 -2.17 28.45 -39.87
N ALA A 256 -1.55 29.05 -38.86
CA ALA A 256 -1.45 30.50 -38.75
C ALA A 256 -0.73 31.11 -39.97
N THR A 257 -1.21 32.24 -40.49
CA THR A 257 -0.76 32.83 -41.76
C THR A 257 0.56 33.59 -41.68
N ASP A 258 1.04 33.88 -40.48
CA ASP A 258 2.23 34.66 -40.14
C ASP A 258 3.46 33.80 -39.82
N LEU A 259 3.39 32.48 -40.03
CA LEU A 259 4.51 31.56 -39.80
C LEU A 259 5.60 31.72 -40.88
N VAL A 260 6.86 31.60 -40.46
CA VAL A 260 8.02 31.48 -41.35
C VAL A 260 8.60 30.06 -41.27
N HIS A 261 9.09 29.53 -42.40
CA HIS A 261 9.55 28.13 -42.45
C HIS A 261 11.00 27.96 -41.97
N TRP A 262 11.27 26.96 -41.14
CA TRP A 262 12.62 26.62 -40.68
C TRP A 262 13.62 26.39 -41.84
N HIS A 263 13.20 25.72 -42.90
CA HIS A 263 14.05 25.41 -44.05
C HIS A 263 14.18 26.55 -45.07
N ASN A 264 13.49 27.69 -44.86
CA ASN A 264 13.64 28.84 -45.74
C ASN A 264 14.88 29.65 -45.30
N PRO A 265 15.91 29.81 -46.15
CA PRO A 265 17.09 30.58 -45.80
C PRO A 265 16.79 32.02 -45.35
N SER A 266 15.72 32.66 -45.89
CA SER A 266 15.33 34.03 -45.51
C SER A 266 14.73 34.15 -44.11
N THR A 267 14.42 33.03 -43.44
CA THR A 267 14.02 33.03 -42.03
C THR A 267 15.20 33.45 -41.15
N TRP A 268 16.43 33.14 -41.55
CA TRP A 268 17.61 33.23 -40.69
C TRP A 268 18.44 34.50 -40.97
N PRO A 269 19.03 35.13 -39.93
CA PRO A 269 19.83 36.35 -40.11
C PRO A 269 21.02 36.21 -41.08
N SER A 270 21.63 35.01 -41.13
CA SER A 270 22.74 34.69 -42.04
C SER A 270 22.30 34.38 -43.47
N SER A 271 20.99 34.38 -43.76
CA SER A 271 20.42 33.88 -45.03
C SER A 271 20.82 32.43 -45.34
N LEU A 272 21.12 31.64 -44.32
CA LEU A 272 21.47 30.22 -44.40
C LEU A 272 20.68 29.44 -43.34
N VAL A 273 20.19 28.27 -43.71
CA VAL A 273 19.55 27.35 -42.75
C VAL A 273 20.62 26.82 -41.79
N PRO A 274 20.43 26.93 -40.45
CA PRO A 274 21.41 26.47 -39.48
C PRO A 274 21.71 24.97 -39.58
N SER A 275 22.96 24.60 -39.34
CA SER A 275 23.38 23.20 -39.29
C SER A 275 22.91 22.55 -37.97
N PRO A 276 22.58 21.24 -37.95
CA PRO A 276 22.32 20.52 -36.70
C PRO A 276 23.49 20.58 -35.70
N SER A 277 24.72 20.82 -36.16
CA SER A 277 25.89 21.00 -35.29
C SER A 277 25.91 22.33 -34.52
N ASP A 278 25.05 23.28 -34.88
CA ASP A 278 25.08 24.64 -34.35
C ASP A 278 24.21 24.79 -33.09
N ILE A 279 24.49 25.85 -32.32
CA ILE A 279 23.51 26.37 -31.35
C ILE A 279 22.55 27.27 -32.10
N ILE A 280 21.32 26.81 -32.28
CA ILE A 280 20.32 27.44 -33.15
C ILE A 280 19.44 28.37 -32.32
N THR A 281 19.55 29.68 -32.53
CA THR A 281 18.65 30.67 -31.91
C THR A 281 17.62 31.13 -32.93
N LEU A 282 16.33 31.01 -32.58
CA LEU A 282 15.25 31.52 -33.43
C LEU A 282 15.36 33.05 -33.60
N PRO A 283 15.04 33.61 -34.78
CA PRO A 283 15.03 35.06 -34.98
C PRO A 283 13.95 35.73 -34.12
N ALA A 284 14.31 36.82 -33.44
CA ALA A 284 13.40 37.56 -32.57
C ALA A 284 12.11 38.01 -33.29
N GLY A 285 10.96 37.91 -32.62
CA GLY A 285 9.66 38.29 -33.16
C GLY A 285 9.10 37.36 -34.23
N LYS A 286 9.74 36.23 -34.52
CA LYS A 286 9.30 35.27 -35.54
C LYS A 286 8.63 34.05 -34.92
N ARG A 287 7.66 33.50 -35.66
CA ARG A 287 6.99 32.24 -35.37
C ARG A 287 7.44 31.21 -36.41
N VAL A 288 8.34 30.32 -36.02
CA VAL A 288 9.05 29.42 -36.93
C VAL A 288 8.36 28.06 -36.99
N LEU A 289 7.97 27.61 -38.18
CA LEU A 289 7.32 26.32 -38.42
C LEU A 289 8.36 25.22 -38.75
N ILE A 290 8.31 24.13 -37.98
CA ILE A 290 9.01 22.87 -38.26
C ILE A 290 8.02 21.87 -38.89
N SER A 291 8.49 21.18 -39.93
CA SER A 291 7.80 20.11 -40.65
C SER A 291 8.77 18.94 -40.93
N PRO A 292 8.29 17.76 -41.34
CA PRO A 292 9.14 16.56 -41.53
C PRO A 292 10.29 16.74 -42.52
N CYS A 293 10.11 17.56 -43.56
CA CYS A 293 11.16 17.86 -44.52
C CYS A 293 12.05 19.02 -44.05
N SER A 294 11.60 19.84 -43.08
CA SER A 294 12.30 21.06 -42.65
C SER A 294 13.60 20.77 -41.90
N ILE A 295 13.72 19.58 -41.32
CA ILE A 295 14.82 19.17 -40.44
C ILE A 295 15.35 17.81 -40.88
N SER A 296 16.60 17.52 -40.54
CA SER A 296 17.14 16.18 -40.66
C SER A 296 16.52 15.27 -39.60
N GLN A 297 15.97 14.14 -40.02
CA GLN A 297 15.38 13.16 -39.10
C GLN A 297 16.39 12.16 -38.52
N THR A 298 17.65 12.23 -38.96
CA THR A 298 18.72 11.32 -38.55
C THR A 298 19.88 12.02 -37.84
N GLN A 299 20.13 13.31 -38.14
CA GLN A 299 21.18 14.07 -37.47
C GLN A 299 20.74 14.54 -36.09
N ILE A 300 21.70 14.64 -35.18
CA ILE A 300 21.49 15.09 -33.80
C ILE A 300 21.72 16.61 -33.75
N TYR A 301 20.66 17.34 -33.45
CA TYR A 301 20.71 18.79 -33.22
C TYR A 301 21.36 19.09 -31.86
N GLN A 302 22.32 20.00 -31.80
CA GLN A 302 22.98 20.34 -30.53
C GLN A 302 22.03 21.08 -29.59
N LYS A 303 21.53 22.24 -30.01
CA LYS A 303 20.70 23.08 -29.13
C LYS A 303 19.77 23.99 -29.92
N ILE A 304 18.52 24.10 -29.47
CA ILE A 304 17.56 25.10 -29.98
C ILE A 304 17.22 26.09 -28.85
N ILE A 305 17.33 27.39 -29.13
CA ILE A 305 16.94 28.49 -28.24
C ILE A 305 15.77 29.25 -28.86
N ILE A 306 14.69 29.38 -28.10
CA ILE A 306 13.50 30.15 -28.47
C ILE A 306 13.49 31.44 -27.65
N PRO A 307 13.87 32.60 -28.20
CA PRO A 307 13.90 33.87 -27.45
C PRO A 307 12.50 34.34 -27.00
N PRO A 308 12.39 35.26 -26.01
CA PRO A 308 11.13 35.68 -25.41
C PRO A 308 10.02 36.11 -26.38
N THR A 309 10.38 36.72 -27.51
CA THR A 309 9.42 37.22 -28.52
C THR A 309 9.17 36.25 -29.67
N SER A 310 9.72 35.03 -29.60
CA SER A 310 9.66 34.05 -30.69
C SER A 310 8.83 32.84 -30.31
N GLU A 311 8.31 32.15 -31.32
CA GLU A 311 7.57 30.90 -31.13
C GLU A 311 8.11 29.81 -32.06
N LEU A 312 8.31 28.60 -31.55
CA LEU A 312 8.57 27.41 -32.34
C LEU A 312 7.27 26.62 -32.46
N VAL A 313 6.78 26.47 -33.69
CA VAL A 313 5.52 25.80 -34.00
C VAL A 313 5.81 24.51 -34.77
N PHE A 314 5.21 23.40 -34.36
CA PHE A 314 5.33 22.12 -35.05
C PHE A 314 4.12 21.86 -35.94
N ALA A 315 4.32 21.29 -37.12
CA ALA A 315 3.23 20.78 -37.95
C ALA A 315 2.67 19.46 -37.39
N ASP A 316 1.38 19.22 -37.59
CA ASP A 316 0.73 17.93 -37.31
C ASP A 316 1.05 16.89 -38.40
N SER A 317 2.31 16.50 -38.52
CA SER A 317 2.77 15.51 -39.51
C SER A 317 3.81 14.56 -38.88
N ASN A 318 3.89 13.32 -39.38
CA ASN A 318 4.81 12.33 -38.80
C ASN A 318 6.28 12.72 -39.00
N PHE A 319 7.07 12.80 -37.93
CA PHE A 319 8.53 12.94 -38.02
C PHE A 319 9.24 12.54 -36.73
N THR A 320 10.55 12.35 -36.84
CA THR A 320 11.47 12.17 -35.71
C THR A 320 12.48 13.31 -35.65
N MET A 321 12.71 13.88 -34.47
CA MET A 321 13.79 14.83 -34.18
C MET A 321 14.75 14.22 -33.16
N ASN A 322 16.04 14.23 -33.50
CA ASN A 322 17.12 13.86 -32.58
C ASN A 322 17.78 15.16 -32.10
N ILE A 323 17.80 15.40 -30.79
CA ILE A 323 18.29 16.66 -30.22
C ILE A 323 18.95 16.43 -28.87
N LYS A 324 19.87 17.31 -28.45
CA LYS A 324 20.34 17.32 -27.06
C LYS A 324 19.52 18.26 -26.20
N ASP A 325 19.49 19.55 -26.55
CA ASP A 325 18.95 20.59 -25.67
C ASP A 325 17.93 21.51 -26.36
N ILE A 326 16.86 21.88 -25.64
CA ILE A 326 15.91 22.93 -26.04
C ILE A 326 15.72 23.91 -24.88
N TYR A 327 15.97 25.20 -25.13
CA TYR A 327 15.73 26.27 -24.16
C TYR A 327 14.62 27.21 -24.64
N VAL A 328 13.53 27.26 -23.87
CA VAL A 328 12.30 27.99 -24.20
C VAL A 328 12.19 29.24 -23.32
N GLN A 329 12.52 30.39 -23.88
CA GLN A 329 12.24 31.70 -23.26
C GLN A 329 10.98 32.35 -23.83
N GLY A 330 10.65 32.06 -25.09
CA GLY A 330 9.39 32.42 -25.75
C GLY A 330 8.38 31.27 -25.66
N LYS A 331 7.89 30.78 -26.81
CA LYS A 331 6.89 29.71 -26.83
C LYS A 331 7.29 28.48 -27.64
N PHE A 332 7.07 27.30 -27.07
CA PHE A 332 7.14 26.02 -27.77
C PHE A 332 5.71 25.48 -27.96
N ILE A 333 5.24 25.37 -29.21
CA ILE A 333 3.85 25.06 -29.53
C ILE A 333 3.75 23.83 -30.43
N MET A 334 3.18 22.77 -29.89
CA MET A 334 2.83 21.52 -30.56
C MET A 334 1.38 21.18 -30.22
N GLY A 335 0.45 21.94 -30.79
CA GLY A 335 -0.98 21.85 -30.48
C GLY A 335 -1.42 22.75 -29.33
N THR A 336 -2.74 22.77 -29.09
CA THR A 336 -3.41 23.57 -28.06
C THR A 336 -4.58 22.77 -27.47
N THR A 337 -5.23 23.33 -26.43
CA THR A 337 -6.47 22.79 -25.85
C THR A 337 -7.57 22.51 -26.89
N LYS A 338 -7.62 23.27 -27.98
CA LYS A 338 -8.60 23.12 -29.07
C LYS A 338 -8.05 22.40 -30.31
N CYS A 339 -6.75 22.12 -30.37
CA CYS A 339 -6.14 21.41 -31.49
C CYS A 339 -5.10 20.42 -30.97
N ARG A 340 -5.55 19.19 -30.70
CA ARG A 340 -4.71 18.03 -30.42
C ARG A 340 -4.21 17.39 -31.72
N TYR A 341 -2.92 17.12 -31.78
CA TYR A 341 -2.23 16.58 -32.96
C TYR A 341 -2.45 15.07 -33.08
N ASN A 342 -2.59 14.62 -34.33
CA ASN A 342 -2.81 13.21 -34.67
C ASN A 342 -1.56 12.55 -35.24
N ALA A 343 -0.47 13.29 -35.46
CA ALA A 343 0.77 12.74 -36.00
C ALA A 343 1.58 11.93 -34.98
N ASN A 344 2.31 10.95 -35.49
CA ASN A 344 3.37 10.27 -34.75
C ASN A 344 4.63 11.14 -34.75
N ILE A 345 4.86 11.84 -33.63
CA ILE A 345 5.99 12.77 -33.45
C ILE A 345 6.91 12.22 -32.37
N ASN A 346 8.17 11.95 -32.72
CA ASN A 346 9.16 11.44 -31.78
C ASN A 346 10.26 12.49 -31.55
N ILE A 347 10.43 12.94 -30.30
CA ILE A 347 11.57 13.75 -29.86
C ILE A 347 12.49 12.85 -29.04
N ILE A 348 13.69 12.62 -29.57
CA ILE A 348 14.69 11.73 -28.98
C ILE A 348 15.83 12.59 -28.43
N PHE A 349 16.03 12.55 -27.12
CA PHE A 349 17.07 13.28 -26.41
C PHE A 349 18.36 12.46 -26.38
N HIS A 350 19.46 13.04 -26.87
CA HIS A 350 20.79 12.44 -26.92
C HIS A 350 21.75 13.15 -25.98
N GLY A 351 22.69 12.39 -25.40
CA GLY A 351 23.77 12.96 -24.57
C GLY A 351 24.27 11.96 -23.54
N SER A 352 25.58 11.92 -23.35
CA SER A 352 26.22 11.18 -22.26
C SER A 352 25.89 11.82 -20.91
N LYS A 353 25.97 11.04 -19.83
CA LYS A 353 25.82 11.56 -18.46
C LYS A 353 26.74 12.75 -18.21
N SER A 354 26.16 13.85 -17.77
CA SER A 354 26.86 15.10 -17.47
C SER A 354 26.12 15.89 -16.40
N PHE A 355 26.87 16.56 -15.52
CA PHE A 355 26.34 17.51 -14.55
C PHE A 355 26.43 18.96 -15.04
N GLU A 356 26.92 19.17 -16.26
CA GLU A 356 26.99 20.47 -16.90
C GLU A 356 25.59 21.02 -17.24
N ASN A 357 25.51 22.34 -17.27
CA ASN A 357 24.28 23.09 -17.56
C ASN A 357 24.26 23.56 -19.03
N THR A 358 24.14 22.60 -19.96
CA THR A 358 24.20 22.89 -21.41
C THR A 358 22.93 23.53 -21.97
N ILE A 359 21.77 23.29 -21.35
CA ILE A 359 20.50 23.93 -21.75
C ILE A 359 20.52 25.42 -21.36
N ALA A 360 20.73 25.71 -20.08
CA ALA A 360 20.88 27.05 -19.50
C ALA A 360 21.37 26.89 -18.04
N PRO A 361 21.91 27.95 -17.39
CA PRO A 361 22.33 27.87 -15.98
C PRO A 361 21.24 27.27 -15.09
N PHE A 362 21.61 26.29 -14.26
CA PHE A 362 20.73 25.51 -13.35
C PHE A 362 19.71 24.58 -14.02
N PHE A 363 19.58 24.60 -15.35
CA PHE A 363 18.63 23.76 -16.10
C PHE A 363 19.21 22.40 -16.53
N GLY A 364 20.50 22.14 -16.34
CA GLY A 364 21.11 20.85 -16.69
C GLY A 364 21.31 20.65 -18.19
N SER A 365 21.27 19.38 -18.61
CA SER A 365 21.56 18.93 -19.97
C SER A 365 20.60 17.81 -20.40
N LYS A 366 20.49 17.57 -21.71
CA LYS A 366 19.70 16.50 -22.32
C LYS A 366 18.21 16.68 -21.99
N GLY A 367 17.57 17.70 -22.56
CA GLY A 367 16.18 17.97 -22.24
C GLY A 367 15.60 19.29 -22.74
N ILE A 368 14.43 19.62 -22.18
CA ILE A 368 13.72 20.88 -22.42
C ILE A 368 13.71 21.69 -21.12
N ALA A 369 14.08 22.96 -21.21
CA ALA A 369 13.90 23.93 -20.13
C ALA A 369 12.99 25.08 -20.57
N VAL A 370 12.01 25.41 -19.75
CA VAL A 370 11.14 26.58 -19.93
C VAL A 370 11.49 27.61 -18.86
N ALA A 371 11.95 28.79 -19.30
CA ALA A 371 12.27 29.90 -18.41
C ALA A 371 11.02 30.47 -17.75
N ALA A 372 11.16 31.28 -16.69
CA ALA A 372 10.05 31.87 -15.95
C ALA A 372 9.06 32.71 -16.80
N GLY A 373 9.53 33.31 -17.91
CA GLY A 373 8.67 34.01 -18.87
C GLY A 373 8.27 33.18 -20.10
N GLY A 374 8.71 31.93 -20.17
CA GLY A 374 8.45 31.03 -21.29
C GLY A 374 7.15 30.24 -21.13
N PHE A 375 6.70 29.68 -22.26
CA PHE A 375 5.50 28.85 -22.30
C PHE A 375 5.71 27.62 -23.20
N ILE A 376 5.21 26.47 -22.76
CA ILE A 376 5.18 25.24 -23.57
C ILE A 376 3.76 24.67 -23.66
N SER A 377 3.35 24.27 -24.85
CA SER A 377 2.05 23.64 -25.11
C SER A 377 2.25 22.43 -26.01
N VAL A 378 1.92 21.24 -25.51
CA VAL A 378 2.03 19.98 -26.25
C VAL A 378 0.74 19.19 -26.09
N HIS A 379 0.01 18.99 -27.19
CA HIS A 379 -1.31 18.38 -27.21
C HIS A 379 -1.37 17.29 -28.28
N GLY A 380 -1.30 16.04 -27.85
CA GLY A 380 -1.52 14.86 -28.67
C GLY A 380 -2.95 14.35 -28.60
N LYS A 381 -3.26 13.44 -29.53
CA LYS A 381 -4.53 12.72 -29.61
C LYS A 381 -4.99 12.22 -28.24
N GLN A 382 -6.24 12.49 -27.91
CA GLN A 382 -6.86 12.02 -26.66
C GLN A 382 -7.30 10.57 -26.81
N TYR A 383 -6.69 9.69 -26.02
CA TYR A 383 -7.17 8.33 -25.82
C TYR A 383 -7.96 8.27 -24.52
N HIS A 384 -9.19 7.78 -24.58
CA HIS A 384 -10.10 7.71 -23.45
C HIS A 384 -10.67 6.29 -23.30
N SER A 385 -10.74 5.74 -22.09
CA SER A 385 -10.03 6.22 -20.89
C SER A 385 -8.51 5.97 -21.00
N SER A 386 -7.66 6.76 -20.33
CA SER A 386 -6.21 6.48 -20.25
C SER A 386 -5.92 5.14 -19.56
N TRP A 387 -6.80 4.76 -18.63
CA TRP A 387 -6.82 3.47 -17.93
C TRP A 387 -8.25 3.16 -17.50
N THR A 388 -8.53 1.89 -17.26
CA THR A 388 -9.80 1.32 -16.83
C THR A 388 -9.51 0.10 -15.96
N LYS A 389 -10.51 -0.71 -15.64
CA LYS A 389 -10.37 -1.95 -14.87
C LYS A 389 -10.87 -3.15 -15.66
N LEU A 390 -10.42 -4.34 -15.28
CA LEU A 390 -10.99 -5.58 -15.80
C LEU A 390 -12.49 -5.68 -15.47
N ALA A 391 -13.26 -6.18 -16.44
CA ALA A 391 -14.66 -6.54 -16.27
C ALA A 391 -14.83 -8.05 -16.01
N ALA A 392 -13.77 -8.85 -16.14
CA ALA A 392 -13.74 -10.26 -15.80
C ALA A 392 -12.31 -10.72 -15.53
N THR A 393 -12.16 -11.71 -14.66
CA THR A 393 -10.89 -12.41 -14.43
C THR A 393 -10.32 -12.99 -15.71
N VAL A 394 -9.01 -12.81 -15.89
CA VAL A 394 -8.23 -13.28 -17.04
C VAL A 394 -7.29 -14.40 -16.58
N TRP A 395 -7.25 -15.49 -17.35
CA TRP A 395 -6.44 -16.66 -17.01
C TRP A 395 -5.19 -16.76 -17.90
N SER A 396 -4.16 -17.45 -17.39
CA SER A 396 -2.98 -17.81 -18.18
C SER A 396 -3.38 -18.47 -19.51
N GLY A 397 -2.77 -18.02 -20.60
CA GLY A 397 -3.04 -18.45 -21.97
C GLY A 397 -4.16 -17.68 -22.69
N ASP A 398 -4.95 -16.87 -21.97
CA ASP A 398 -5.96 -16.01 -22.59
C ASP A 398 -5.33 -14.94 -23.48
N ARG A 399 -6.04 -14.58 -24.55
CA ARG A 399 -5.64 -13.51 -25.47
C ARG A 399 -6.64 -12.37 -25.51
N VAL A 400 -7.83 -12.59 -24.98
CA VAL A 400 -8.92 -11.64 -25.00
C VAL A 400 -9.24 -11.24 -23.58
N ILE A 401 -9.31 -9.93 -23.35
CA ILE A 401 -9.75 -9.35 -22.09
C ILE A 401 -11.02 -8.53 -22.29
N TYR A 402 -11.75 -8.37 -21.18
CA TYR A 402 -12.93 -7.53 -21.10
C TYR A 402 -12.64 -6.42 -20.10
N VAL A 403 -12.86 -5.16 -20.51
CA VAL A 403 -12.68 -3.98 -19.65
C VAL A 403 -14.01 -3.32 -19.33
N GLN A 404 -14.07 -2.55 -18.25
CA GLN A 404 -15.33 -1.96 -17.77
C GLN A 404 -15.81 -0.80 -18.64
N ASP A 405 -14.88 0.06 -19.08
CA ASP A 405 -15.20 1.27 -19.82
C ASP A 405 -15.01 1.09 -21.33
N ASN A 406 -15.74 1.85 -22.13
CA ASN A 406 -15.49 1.90 -23.58
C ASN A 406 -14.17 2.61 -23.83
N VAL A 407 -13.34 2.05 -24.72
CA VAL A 407 -12.07 2.66 -25.10
C VAL A 407 -11.99 2.97 -26.59
N ASN A 408 -11.23 4.01 -26.94
CA ASN A 408 -10.90 4.38 -28.32
C ASN A 408 -9.45 4.01 -28.70
N TRP A 409 -8.87 3.01 -28.03
CA TRP A 409 -7.52 2.53 -28.26
C TRP A 409 -7.38 1.89 -29.66
N GLU A 410 -6.16 1.81 -30.16
CA GLU A 410 -5.84 1.45 -31.54
C GLU A 410 -4.96 0.19 -31.60
N VAL A 411 -5.09 -0.56 -32.71
CA VAL A 411 -4.26 -1.73 -32.98
C VAL A 411 -2.78 -1.35 -33.02
N GLY A 412 -1.94 -2.20 -32.42
CA GLY A 412 -0.49 -1.98 -32.31
C GLY A 412 -0.05 -1.20 -31.07
N GLN A 413 -0.98 -0.61 -30.30
CA GLN A 413 -0.63 0.08 -29.06
C GLN A 413 -0.32 -0.90 -27.91
N GLU A 414 0.52 -0.45 -26.98
CA GLU A 414 0.92 -1.15 -25.76
C GLU A 414 -0.06 -0.85 -24.62
N VAL A 415 -0.50 -1.89 -23.92
CA VAL A 415 -1.44 -1.87 -22.80
C VAL A 415 -0.83 -2.60 -21.61
N LEU A 416 -0.82 -1.98 -20.44
CA LEU A 416 -0.49 -2.58 -19.16
C LEU A 416 -1.70 -3.31 -18.58
N ILE A 417 -1.48 -4.49 -18.00
CA ILE A 417 -2.37 -5.17 -17.06
C ILE A 417 -1.62 -5.25 -15.72
N ALA A 418 -2.19 -4.65 -14.67
CA ALA A 418 -1.56 -4.57 -13.36
C ALA A 418 -1.62 -5.88 -12.57
N THR A 419 -0.69 -6.06 -11.64
CA THR A 419 -0.56 -7.28 -10.83
C THR A 419 -1.79 -7.58 -9.96
N SER A 420 -2.05 -8.87 -9.71
CA SER A 420 -3.11 -9.36 -8.81
C SER A 420 -2.58 -10.02 -7.53
N ILE A 421 -1.32 -9.76 -7.19
CA ILE A 421 -0.66 -10.29 -5.99
C ILE A 421 -0.21 -9.18 -5.05
N PHE A 422 0.02 -9.51 -3.79
CA PHE A 422 0.41 -8.56 -2.75
C PHE A 422 1.81 -7.95 -2.95
N LYS A 423 2.81 -8.76 -3.33
CA LYS A 423 4.21 -8.32 -3.38
C LYS A 423 4.66 -7.97 -4.80
N ASP A 424 4.29 -6.79 -5.28
CA ASP A 424 4.49 -6.38 -6.68
C ASP A 424 5.95 -6.41 -7.16
N GLU A 425 6.90 -5.91 -6.35
CA GLU A 425 8.32 -5.81 -6.73
C GLU A 425 9.02 -7.17 -6.66
N GLU A 426 8.76 -7.95 -5.59
CA GLU A 426 9.39 -9.25 -5.36
C GLU A 426 8.94 -10.29 -6.40
N ASP A 427 7.65 -10.27 -6.76
CA ASP A 427 7.01 -11.28 -7.60
C ASP A 427 6.29 -10.64 -8.81
N ASN A 428 6.95 -9.76 -9.56
CA ASN A 428 6.32 -8.96 -10.61
C ASN A 428 5.48 -9.77 -11.63
N GLN A 429 4.17 -9.54 -11.62
CA GLN A 429 3.20 -10.12 -12.57
C GLN A 429 2.55 -9.08 -13.49
N ASN A 430 3.02 -7.83 -13.49
CA ASN A 430 2.53 -6.83 -14.43
C ASN A 430 2.87 -7.26 -15.87
N GLU A 431 1.94 -7.09 -16.81
CA GLU A 431 2.13 -7.47 -18.21
C GLU A 431 1.89 -6.30 -19.16
N VAL A 432 2.83 -6.07 -20.09
CA VAL A 432 2.66 -5.12 -21.19
C VAL A 432 2.36 -5.89 -22.48
N MET A 433 1.16 -5.70 -23.00
CA MET A 433 0.59 -6.43 -24.13
C MET A 433 0.35 -5.52 -25.33
N THR A 434 0.47 -6.04 -26.54
CA THR A 434 0.19 -5.29 -27.77
C THR A 434 -1.18 -5.64 -28.34
N ILE A 435 -2.02 -4.64 -28.62
CA ILE A 435 -3.36 -4.83 -29.19
C ILE A 435 -3.25 -5.41 -30.60
N LYS A 436 -3.93 -6.53 -30.84
CA LYS A 436 -4.11 -7.16 -32.15
C LYS A 436 -5.44 -6.78 -32.80
N SER A 437 -6.52 -6.83 -32.03
CA SER A 437 -7.86 -6.40 -32.45
C SER A 437 -8.63 -5.86 -31.24
N ILE A 438 -9.58 -4.95 -31.49
CA ILE A 438 -10.33 -4.26 -30.44
C ILE A 438 -11.73 -3.88 -30.92
N SER A 439 -12.72 -4.05 -30.05
CA SER A 439 -14.08 -3.55 -30.27
C SER A 439 -14.70 -3.10 -28.96
N GLY A 440 -14.78 -1.79 -28.75
CA GLY A 440 -15.37 -1.19 -27.55
C GLY A 440 -14.65 -1.62 -26.27
N ARG A 441 -15.20 -2.61 -25.57
CA ARG A 441 -14.74 -3.13 -24.27
C ARG A 441 -13.97 -4.45 -24.35
N VAL A 442 -13.74 -4.95 -25.55
CA VAL A 442 -13.11 -6.27 -25.79
C VAL A 442 -11.83 -6.07 -26.57
N ILE A 443 -10.73 -6.57 -26.02
CA ILE A 443 -9.37 -6.38 -26.57
C ILE A 443 -8.73 -7.75 -26.76
N GLU A 444 -8.25 -8.03 -27.97
CA GLU A 444 -7.38 -9.18 -28.26
C GLU A 444 -5.92 -8.73 -28.32
N PHE A 445 -5.01 -9.51 -27.73
CA PHE A 445 -3.58 -9.29 -27.78
C PHE A 445 -2.83 -10.19 -28.78
N THR A 446 -1.67 -9.70 -29.24
CA THR A 446 -0.79 -10.42 -30.18
C THR A 446 -0.15 -11.66 -29.54
N LYS A 447 0.03 -11.65 -28.23
CA LYS A 447 0.59 -12.74 -27.42
C LYS A 447 -0.41 -13.20 -26.37
N PRO A 448 -0.34 -14.46 -25.93
CA PRO A 448 -1.13 -14.93 -24.80
C PRO A 448 -0.63 -14.30 -23.50
N ILE A 449 -1.54 -14.10 -22.56
CA ILE A 449 -1.30 -13.58 -21.21
C ILE A 449 -0.64 -14.69 -20.38
N LYS A 450 0.42 -14.34 -19.66
CA LYS A 450 1.21 -15.28 -18.86
C LYS A 450 0.57 -15.53 -17.50
N PHE A 451 0.13 -14.47 -16.83
CA PHE A 451 -0.32 -14.53 -15.43
C PHE A 451 -1.85 -14.48 -15.30
N TYR A 452 -2.31 -14.82 -14.10
CA TYR A 452 -3.71 -14.66 -13.71
C TYR A 452 -3.94 -13.22 -13.26
N HIS A 453 -4.99 -12.59 -13.78
CA HIS A 453 -5.38 -11.23 -13.40
C HIS A 453 -6.82 -11.22 -12.90
N TYR A 454 -7.03 -10.80 -11.65
CA TYR A 454 -8.33 -10.84 -10.99
C TYR A 454 -9.24 -9.69 -11.44
N GLY A 455 -10.48 -10.02 -11.76
CA GLY A 455 -11.54 -9.07 -12.13
C GLY A 455 -12.88 -9.52 -11.58
N GLY A 456 -12.97 -9.70 -10.25
CA GLY A 456 -14.18 -10.11 -9.53
C GLY A 456 -15.03 -8.91 -9.09
N SER A 457 -16.11 -9.13 -8.35
CA SER A 457 -16.96 -8.04 -7.85
C SER A 457 -16.33 -7.28 -6.68
N GLU A 458 -15.47 -7.94 -5.92
CA GLU A 458 -14.78 -7.40 -4.74
C GLU A 458 -13.75 -6.36 -5.16
N TYR A 459 -12.89 -6.67 -6.13
CA TYR A 459 -11.95 -5.74 -6.74
C TYR A 459 -11.50 -6.23 -8.11
N GLN A 460 -10.93 -5.32 -8.90
CA GLN A 460 -10.45 -5.57 -10.24
C GLN A 460 -9.17 -4.80 -10.46
N VAL A 461 -8.20 -5.43 -11.11
CA VAL A 461 -6.93 -4.76 -11.43
C VAL A 461 -7.07 -3.80 -12.61
N GLU A 462 -6.22 -2.78 -12.60
CA GLU A 462 -6.15 -1.74 -13.61
C GLU A 462 -5.59 -2.25 -14.94
N VAL A 463 -6.12 -1.69 -16.03
CA VAL A 463 -5.65 -1.88 -17.40
C VAL A 463 -5.40 -0.51 -18.00
N ALA A 464 -4.18 -0.22 -18.43
CA ALA A 464 -3.77 1.14 -18.83
C ALA A 464 -3.13 1.20 -20.21
N LEU A 465 -3.51 2.18 -21.03
CA LEU A 465 -2.89 2.41 -22.33
C LEU A 465 -1.55 3.15 -22.15
N LEU A 466 -0.45 2.53 -22.58
CA LEU A 466 0.89 3.12 -22.45
C LEU A 466 1.32 3.94 -23.67
N SER A 467 0.78 3.67 -24.85
CA SER A 467 1.18 4.36 -26.09
C SER A 467 0.50 5.72 -26.26
N ARG A 468 1.25 6.72 -26.75
CA ARG A 468 0.73 7.98 -27.31
C ARG A 468 1.39 8.28 -28.66
N ARG A 469 0.80 9.19 -29.44
CA ARG A 469 1.36 9.56 -30.76
C ARG A 469 2.51 10.57 -30.66
N ILE A 470 2.53 11.40 -29.62
CA ILE A 470 3.67 12.27 -29.31
C ILE A 470 4.52 11.59 -28.25
N VAL A 471 5.76 11.27 -28.58
CA VAL A 471 6.70 10.57 -27.70
C VAL A 471 7.94 11.41 -27.47
N PHE A 472 8.21 11.73 -26.21
CA PHE A 472 9.45 12.33 -25.74
C PHE A 472 10.27 11.26 -25.03
N GLN A 473 11.49 11.01 -25.47
CA GLN A 473 12.27 9.89 -24.92
C GLN A 473 13.77 10.13 -24.89
N GLY A 474 14.44 9.53 -23.91
CA GLY A 474 15.89 9.34 -23.98
C GLY A 474 16.25 8.32 -25.06
N ASP A 475 17.36 8.57 -25.77
CA ASP A 475 17.95 7.59 -26.67
C ASP A 475 18.30 6.31 -25.90
N GLU A 476 18.11 5.15 -26.53
CA GLU A 476 18.23 3.86 -25.84
C GLU A 476 19.65 3.61 -25.33
N VAL A 477 20.66 3.82 -26.19
CA VAL A 477 22.05 3.44 -25.90
C VAL A 477 22.64 4.27 -24.77
N SER A 478 22.64 5.61 -24.89
CA SER A 478 23.30 6.46 -23.90
C SER A 478 22.48 6.66 -22.62
N SER A 479 21.15 6.48 -22.68
CA SER A 479 20.32 6.59 -21.47
C SER A 479 20.37 5.33 -20.60
N GLN A 480 20.37 4.14 -21.20
CA GLN A 480 20.33 2.89 -20.44
C GLN A 480 21.63 2.61 -19.68
N GLN A 481 22.78 2.96 -20.26
CA GLN A 481 24.09 2.69 -19.65
C GLN A 481 24.23 3.31 -18.25
N ASP A 482 23.80 4.56 -18.09
CA ASP A 482 24.00 5.33 -16.85
C ASP A 482 22.69 5.70 -16.13
N SER A 483 21.55 5.17 -16.58
CA SER A 483 20.21 5.61 -16.13
C SER A 483 20.02 7.13 -16.28
N PHE A 484 20.45 7.68 -17.42
CA PHE A 484 20.53 9.12 -17.72
C PHE A 484 19.65 9.47 -18.94
N GLY A 485 18.35 9.61 -18.69
CA GLY A 485 17.36 9.97 -19.69
C GLY A 485 17.27 11.47 -19.97
N GLY A 486 16.34 11.83 -20.85
CA GLY A 486 15.96 13.22 -21.05
C GLY A 486 15.14 13.77 -19.87
N HIS A 487 15.06 15.09 -19.71
CA HIS A 487 14.20 15.72 -18.69
C HIS A 487 13.45 16.95 -19.23
N ILE A 488 12.40 17.36 -18.52
CA ILE A 488 11.65 18.60 -18.82
C ILE A 488 11.49 19.41 -17.53
N LEU A 489 12.02 20.62 -17.51
CA LEU A 489 11.98 21.54 -16.37
C LEU A 489 11.23 22.82 -16.74
N ILE A 490 10.18 23.17 -16.01
CA ILE A 490 9.26 24.26 -16.35
C ILE A 490 9.22 25.28 -15.20
N SER A 491 9.90 26.41 -15.37
CA SER A 491 9.83 27.54 -14.42
C SER A 491 8.82 28.62 -14.82
N GLY A 492 8.30 28.56 -16.05
CA GLY A 492 7.17 29.38 -16.53
C GLY A 492 5.84 28.63 -16.44
N GLU A 493 4.98 28.79 -17.45
CA GLU A 493 3.75 28.01 -17.59
C GLU A 493 3.89 26.89 -18.65
N GLY A 494 3.14 25.80 -18.49
CA GLY A 494 3.23 24.66 -19.40
C GLY A 494 1.96 23.82 -19.45
N GLN A 495 1.62 23.29 -20.62
CA GLN A 495 0.44 22.46 -20.84
C GLN A 495 0.85 21.19 -21.60
N PHE A 496 0.56 20.03 -21.02
CA PHE A 496 0.84 18.74 -21.63
C PHE A 496 -0.45 17.91 -21.66
N ALA A 497 -0.83 17.44 -22.84
CA ALA A 497 -1.98 16.58 -23.04
C ALA A 497 -1.65 15.43 -23.99
N GLY A 498 -1.86 14.17 -23.60
CA GLY A 498 -1.71 13.03 -24.52
C GLY A 498 -0.28 12.77 -24.99
N VAL A 499 0.72 12.98 -24.12
CA VAL A 499 2.15 12.78 -24.41
C VAL A 499 2.68 11.54 -23.70
N GLN A 500 3.48 10.73 -24.38
CA GLN A 500 4.23 9.63 -23.77
C GLN A 500 5.66 10.06 -23.50
N LEU A 501 6.13 9.80 -22.29
CA LEU A 501 7.49 10.01 -21.84
C LEU A 501 8.12 8.64 -21.53
N LYS A 502 9.20 8.30 -22.24
CA LYS A 502 9.83 6.95 -22.15
C LYS A 502 11.33 7.07 -21.92
N ARG A 503 11.91 6.34 -20.96
CA ARG A 503 13.35 6.45 -20.63
C ARG A 503 13.76 7.91 -20.34
N MET A 504 12.93 8.60 -19.57
CA MET A 504 13.13 9.97 -19.12
C MET A 504 13.49 9.99 -17.63
N GLY A 505 13.95 11.15 -17.14
CA GLY A 505 14.53 11.30 -15.80
C GLY A 505 16.00 10.90 -15.76
N GLN A 506 16.75 11.43 -14.80
CA GLN A 506 18.17 11.13 -14.62
C GLN A 506 18.38 10.63 -13.19
N LYS A 507 18.69 9.34 -13.02
CA LYS A 507 18.71 8.66 -11.71
C LYS A 507 19.55 9.44 -10.71
N ASN A 508 18.92 9.80 -9.59
CA ASN A 508 19.55 10.48 -8.46
C ASN A 508 20.20 11.85 -8.81
N VAL A 509 19.76 12.50 -9.89
CA VAL A 509 20.12 13.90 -10.21
C VAL A 509 18.91 14.80 -9.90
N LYS A 510 18.99 15.59 -8.82
CA LYS A 510 17.89 16.44 -8.37
C LYS A 510 17.37 17.35 -9.49
N ALA A 511 16.06 17.56 -9.52
CA ALA A 511 15.33 18.36 -10.50
C ALA A 511 15.37 17.88 -11.96
N ARG A 512 15.86 16.67 -12.26
CA ARG A 512 15.93 16.12 -13.63
C ARG A 512 14.93 14.99 -13.83
N TYR A 513 13.65 15.36 -13.98
CA TYR A 513 12.51 14.44 -14.05
C TYR A 513 11.82 14.48 -15.43
N PRO A 514 11.00 13.48 -15.79
CA PRO A 514 10.27 13.47 -17.05
C PRO A 514 9.42 14.72 -17.29
N LEU A 515 8.63 15.15 -16.30
CA LEU A 515 7.86 16.39 -16.31
C LEU A 515 7.89 17.05 -14.93
N HIS A 516 8.45 18.26 -14.86
CA HIS A 516 8.71 18.95 -13.60
C HIS A 516 8.33 20.43 -13.69
N TYR A 517 7.28 20.84 -12.97
CA TYR A 517 7.03 22.27 -12.69
C TYR A 517 7.92 22.70 -11.53
N HIS A 518 8.80 23.66 -11.79
CA HIS A 518 9.92 24.01 -10.92
C HIS A 518 9.91 25.49 -10.59
N LEU A 519 9.53 25.81 -9.35
CA LEU A 519 9.53 27.15 -8.77
C LEU A 519 8.69 28.16 -9.57
N ALA A 520 7.60 27.72 -10.18
CA ALA A 520 6.74 28.58 -11.01
C ALA A 520 5.75 29.43 -10.17
N GLY A 521 5.76 29.28 -8.84
CA GLY A 521 4.88 30.06 -7.95
C GLY A 521 3.41 29.64 -8.10
N VAL A 522 2.52 30.60 -8.31
CA VAL A 522 1.09 30.31 -8.59
C VAL A 522 0.84 30.43 -10.08
N VAL A 523 0.47 29.32 -10.71
CA VAL A 523 0.21 29.27 -12.16
C VAL A 523 -1.30 29.30 -12.43
N ASN A 524 -1.70 29.78 -13.61
CA ASN A 524 -3.12 29.90 -13.99
C ASN A 524 -3.50 29.04 -15.20
N ASN A 525 -2.54 28.70 -16.07
CA ASN A 525 -2.82 27.91 -17.27
C ASN A 525 -1.91 26.68 -17.39
N SER A 526 -1.67 25.97 -16.28
CA SER A 526 -0.76 24.81 -16.26
C SER A 526 -1.45 23.51 -15.86
N TYR A 527 -1.25 22.47 -16.66
CA TYR A 527 -1.75 21.13 -16.38
C TYR A 527 -1.00 20.05 -17.15
N ILE A 528 -1.11 18.82 -16.63
CA ILE A 528 -0.68 17.59 -17.28
C ILE A 528 -1.89 16.66 -17.34
N SER A 529 -2.28 16.26 -18.56
CA SER A 529 -3.47 15.43 -18.77
C SER A 529 -3.26 14.32 -19.78
N ASP A 530 -3.89 13.16 -19.56
CA ASP A 530 -3.87 12.05 -20.52
C ASP A 530 -2.44 11.56 -20.89
N CYS A 531 -1.42 11.92 -20.12
CA CYS A 531 -0.01 11.61 -20.40
C CYS A 531 0.37 10.26 -19.81
N VAL A 532 1.50 9.72 -20.29
CA VAL A 532 2.07 8.47 -19.78
C VAL A 532 3.56 8.64 -19.51
N VAL A 533 4.05 8.20 -18.36
CA VAL A 533 5.48 8.01 -18.08
C VAL A 533 5.77 6.50 -17.98
N THR A 534 6.78 6.03 -18.71
CA THR A 534 7.24 4.64 -18.66
C THR A 534 8.75 4.52 -18.60
N LYS A 535 9.25 3.50 -17.90
CA LYS A 535 10.69 3.20 -17.79
C LYS A 535 11.48 4.42 -17.32
N SER A 536 10.98 5.13 -16.30
CA SER A 536 11.64 6.34 -15.85
C SER A 536 12.80 6.04 -14.92
N TYR A 537 13.93 6.71 -15.16
CA TYR A 537 15.11 6.57 -14.31
C TYR A 537 15.03 7.43 -13.04
N TYR A 538 14.16 8.45 -13.00
CA TYR A 538 13.93 9.24 -11.79
C TYR A 538 12.61 10.02 -11.82
N ARG A 539 11.65 9.61 -10.99
CA ARG A 539 10.31 10.19 -10.77
C ARG A 539 9.44 10.25 -12.03
N CYS A 540 8.23 10.80 -11.92
CA CYS A 540 7.28 10.86 -13.03
C CYS A 540 6.81 12.30 -13.25
N TYR A 541 5.83 12.73 -12.48
CA TYR A 541 5.23 14.05 -12.51
C TYR A 541 5.56 14.79 -11.20
N THR A 542 6.37 15.84 -11.30
CA THR A 542 6.85 16.60 -10.14
C THR A 542 6.27 18.01 -10.10
N ILE A 543 5.81 18.41 -8.92
CA ILE A 543 5.44 19.79 -8.59
C ILE A 543 6.37 20.25 -7.47
N HIS A 544 7.19 21.27 -7.76
CA HIS A 544 8.15 21.84 -6.83
C HIS A 544 7.96 23.35 -6.76
N GLY A 545 7.68 23.89 -5.57
CA GLY A 545 7.47 25.33 -5.37
C GLY A 545 6.37 25.93 -6.24
N THR A 546 5.40 25.11 -6.64
CA THR A 546 4.37 25.46 -7.62
C THR A 546 2.99 25.09 -7.08
N ASN A 547 2.01 25.98 -7.30
CA ASN A 547 0.66 25.89 -6.79
C ASN A 547 -0.35 26.01 -7.92
N ASN A 548 -1.55 25.46 -7.72
CA ASN A 548 -2.67 25.54 -8.68
C ASN A 548 -2.41 24.81 -10.02
N VAL A 549 -1.68 23.69 -9.98
CA VAL A 549 -1.47 22.80 -11.13
C VAL A 549 -2.50 21.67 -11.12
N THR A 550 -3.01 21.29 -12.30
CA THR A 550 -3.84 20.10 -12.46
C THR A 550 -3.07 18.93 -13.10
N LEU A 551 -2.99 17.80 -12.41
CA LEU A 551 -2.52 16.51 -12.94
C LEU A 551 -3.73 15.58 -13.02
N THR A 552 -4.19 15.26 -14.24
CA THR A 552 -5.40 14.44 -14.41
C THR A 552 -5.33 13.36 -15.49
N ARG A 553 -5.90 12.17 -15.24
CA ARG A 553 -5.98 11.08 -16.22
C ARG A 553 -4.61 10.60 -16.74
N ASN A 554 -3.56 10.74 -15.94
CA ASN A 554 -2.22 10.32 -16.30
C ASN A 554 -1.92 8.89 -15.84
N VAL A 555 -0.93 8.27 -16.46
CA VAL A 555 -0.44 6.92 -16.11
C VAL A 555 1.06 6.98 -15.89
N ALA A 556 1.56 6.38 -14.81
CA ALA A 556 2.98 6.17 -14.59
C ALA A 556 3.25 4.70 -14.27
N PHE A 557 4.21 4.09 -14.96
CA PHE A 557 4.53 2.67 -14.83
C PHE A 557 6.03 2.41 -14.98
N ASP A 558 6.61 1.54 -14.16
CA ASP A 558 8.04 1.17 -14.21
C ASP A 558 8.92 2.43 -14.06
N ALA A 559 9.05 2.89 -12.82
CA ALA A 559 9.74 4.14 -12.51
C ALA A 559 10.49 4.09 -11.18
N PHE A 560 11.73 4.60 -11.17
CA PHE A 560 12.50 4.78 -9.94
C PHE A 560 12.16 6.10 -9.25
N GLY A 561 12.02 6.10 -7.93
CA GLY A 561 11.64 7.30 -7.17
C GLY A 561 10.12 7.56 -7.21
N HIS A 562 9.66 8.47 -6.36
CA HIS A 562 8.24 8.83 -6.27
C HIS A 562 7.66 9.34 -7.60
N CYS A 563 6.48 8.86 -8.02
CA CYS A 563 5.90 9.24 -9.31
C CYS A 563 5.15 10.57 -9.29
N TYR A 564 4.09 10.69 -8.49
CA TYR A 564 3.32 11.92 -8.32
C TYR A 564 3.85 12.64 -7.08
N TYR A 565 4.81 13.53 -7.28
CA TYR A 565 5.69 14.00 -6.21
C TYR A 565 5.54 15.51 -5.95
N LEU A 566 5.20 15.85 -4.71
CA LEU A 566 5.31 17.20 -4.14
C LEU A 566 6.63 17.32 -3.37
N GLU A 567 7.39 18.38 -3.59
CA GLU A 567 8.81 18.42 -3.17
C GLU A 567 9.07 19.05 -1.80
N ASP A 568 8.78 20.34 -1.63
CA ASP A 568 9.30 21.11 -0.49
C ASP A 568 8.30 21.25 0.67
N GLY A 569 7.01 20.95 0.44
CA GLY A 569 5.95 21.09 1.43
C GLY A 569 5.19 22.42 1.34
N VAL A 570 5.50 23.27 0.37
CA VAL A 570 4.77 24.54 0.11
C VAL A 570 3.73 24.42 -1.00
N GLU A 571 3.65 23.27 -1.66
CA GLU A 571 2.79 23.05 -2.83
C GLU A 571 1.33 22.81 -2.40
N GLN A 572 0.48 23.79 -2.66
CA GLN A 572 -0.94 23.82 -2.27
C GLN A 572 -1.86 24.05 -3.47
N ASN A 573 -3.14 23.73 -3.27
CA ASN A 573 -4.22 23.95 -4.24
C ASN A 573 -4.02 23.24 -5.59
N ASN A 574 -3.17 22.23 -5.64
CA ASN A 574 -3.03 21.36 -6.80
C ASN A 574 -4.17 20.34 -6.84
N ILE A 575 -4.50 19.86 -8.04
CA ILE A 575 -5.52 18.85 -8.27
C ILE A 575 -4.84 17.61 -8.86
N LEU A 576 -4.85 16.50 -8.12
CA LEU A 576 -4.40 15.20 -8.57
C LEU A 576 -5.64 14.32 -8.72
N SER A 577 -6.10 14.11 -9.95
CA SER A 577 -7.36 13.39 -10.21
C SER A 577 -7.28 12.31 -11.28
N TYR A 578 -7.91 11.16 -11.04
CA TYR A 578 -8.02 10.08 -12.04
C TYR A 578 -6.68 9.57 -12.57
N ASN A 579 -5.60 9.70 -11.78
CA ASN A 579 -4.28 9.25 -12.19
C ASN A 579 -4.05 7.80 -11.74
N PHE A 580 -3.20 7.08 -12.48
CA PHE A 580 -2.76 5.74 -12.13
C PHE A 580 -1.24 5.71 -11.99
N GLY A 581 -0.74 5.10 -10.93
CA GLY A 581 0.67 4.77 -10.72
C GLY A 581 0.84 3.27 -10.47
N ALA A 582 1.83 2.64 -11.09
CA ALA A 582 2.13 1.24 -10.88
C ALA A 582 3.62 0.90 -10.96
N PHE A 583 4.07 -0.12 -10.23
CA PHE A 583 5.43 -0.67 -10.30
C PHE A 583 6.51 0.41 -10.11
N VAL A 584 6.49 1.03 -8.93
CA VAL A 584 7.44 2.08 -8.52
C VAL A 584 8.57 1.49 -7.69
N HIS A 585 9.81 1.80 -8.06
CA HIS A 585 11.02 1.29 -7.43
C HIS A 585 11.61 2.30 -6.45
N THR A 586 12.10 1.81 -5.30
CA THR A 586 12.90 2.61 -4.37
C THR A 586 14.26 2.97 -4.97
N ILE A 587 14.88 4.03 -4.44
CA ILE A 587 16.28 4.35 -4.73
C ILE A 587 17.12 3.87 -3.55
N GLY A 588 18.16 3.10 -3.86
CA GLY A 588 18.97 2.44 -2.84
C GLY A 588 18.23 1.28 -2.20
N GLU A 589 18.62 0.95 -0.98
CA GLU A 589 17.98 -0.08 -0.18
C GLU A 589 16.58 0.38 0.26
N PRO A 590 15.53 -0.45 0.06
CA PRO A 590 14.20 -0.15 0.58
C PRO A 590 14.21 -0.05 2.10
N ALA A 591 13.51 0.94 2.65
CA ALA A 591 13.30 1.04 4.09
C ALA A 591 12.48 -0.16 4.61
N SER A 592 13.11 -0.99 5.45
CA SER A 592 12.59 -2.31 5.87
C SER A 592 12.64 -2.55 7.39
N GLY A 593 12.63 -1.46 8.17
CA GLY A 593 12.81 -1.49 9.63
C GLY A 593 12.02 -2.55 10.42
N GLY A 594 12.68 -3.20 11.38
CA GLY A 594 12.07 -4.28 12.17
C GLY A 594 11.03 -3.86 13.23
N SER A 595 10.69 -2.57 13.33
CA SER A 595 9.75 -2.07 14.35
C SER A 595 8.98 -0.82 13.90
N GLN A 596 8.04 -0.36 14.72
CA GLN A 596 7.30 0.89 14.50
C GLN A 596 8.20 2.14 14.48
N THR A 597 9.42 2.08 15.02
CA THR A 597 10.39 3.19 14.95
C THR A 597 10.93 3.44 13.55
N GLY A 598 10.68 2.51 12.60
CA GLY A 598 11.20 2.59 11.24
C GLY A 598 12.73 2.64 11.19
N GLU A 599 13.23 3.22 10.12
CA GLU A 599 14.67 3.41 9.85
C GLU A 599 14.94 4.85 9.45
N THR A 600 16.15 5.32 9.78
CA THR A 600 16.62 6.65 9.43
C THR A 600 17.56 6.59 8.24
N PHE A 601 17.25 7.36 7.20
CA PHE A 601 18.06 7.54 6.00
C PHE A 601 18.58 8.97 5.92
N TYR A 602 19.83 9.12 5.49
CA TYR A 602 20.52 10.39 5.38
C TYR A 602 20.81 10.70 3.92
N GLN A 603 20.63 11.97 3.54
CA GLN A 603 21.04 12.43 2.22
C GLN A 603 22.52 12.16 1.99
N ASN A 604 22.83 11.55 0.85
CA ASN A 604 24.19 11.32 0.38
C ASN A 604 24.24 11.31 -1.15
N GLU A 605 25.43 11.07 -1.71
CA GLU A 605 25.66 11.09 -3.16
C GLU A 605 24.86 10.04 -3.95
N ASN A 606 24.43 8.94 -3.31
CA ASN A 606 23.67 7.83 -3.91
C ASN A 606 22.18 7.86 -3.57
N LEU A 607 21.79 8.69 -2.59
CA LEU A 607 20.42 8.92 -2.14
C LEU A 607 20.24 10.40 -1.82
N THR A 608 20.10 11.21 -2.87
CA THR A 608 20.09 12.67 -2.75
C THR A 608 18.82 13.21 -2.10
N GLN A 609 17.73 12.44 -2.14
CA GLN A 609 16.54 12.64 -1.33
C GLN A 609 16.31 11.35 -0.50
N PRO A 610 16.60 11.35 0.81
CA PRO A 610 16.49 10.17 1.66
C PRO A 610 15.10 9.52 1.69
N ALA A 611 14.04 10.28 1.42
CA ALA A 611 12.69 9.72 1.31
C ALA A 611 12.49 8.81 0.08
N ASP A 612 13.40 8.79 -0.89
CA ASP A 612 13.32 7.87 -2.03
C ASP A 612 13.63 6.41 -1.63
N SER A 613 14.14 6.13 -0.42
CA SER A 613 14.22 4.76 0.14
C SER A 613 12.83 4.17 0.46
N ALA A 614 11.80 5.01 0.47
CA ALA A 614 10.40 4.66 0.66
C ALA A 614 9.54 5.14 -0.52
N SER A 615 10.06 5.02 -1.75
CA SER A 615 9.40 5.49 -2.97
C SER A 615 8.03 4.85 -3.20
N GLY A 616 7.03 5.68 -3.52
CA GLY A 616 5.65 5.26 -3.77
C GLY A 616 5.02 5.94 -4.98
N CYS A 617 3.78 5.58 -5.28
CA CYS A 617 3.06 6.19 -6.41
C CYS A 617 2.80 7.68 -6.15
N PHE A 618 2.21 8.03 -5.01
CA PHE A 618 1.86 9.40 -4.64
C PHE A 618 2.61 9.83 -3.38
N TYR A 619 3.41 10.89 -3.46
CA TYR A 619 4.17 11.45 -2.35
C TYR A 619 3.76 12.91 -2.10
N ILE A 620 3.06 13.13 -0.99
CA ILE A 620 2.28 14.33 -0.73
C ILE A 620 2.82 15.00 0.54
N THR A 621 3.84 15.86 0.37
CA THR A 621 4.50 16.58 1.47
C THR A 621 3.62 17.65 2.13
N ASN A 622 2.62 18.15 1.41
CA ASN A 622 1.58 19.03 1.94
C ASN A 622 0.19 18.50 1.53
N SER A 623 -0.65 18.23 2.52
CA SER A 623 -1.96 17.62 2.28
C SER A 623 -3.00 18.58 1.71
N TRP A 624 -2.77 19.90 1.71
CA TRP A 624 -3.74 20.92 1.26
C TRP A 624 -3.91 20.98 -0.28
N ASN A 625 -4.24 19.83 -0.86
CA ASN A 625 -4.40 19.54 -2.27
C ASN A 625 -5.66 18.68 -2.47
N THR A 626 -6.21 18.69 -3.69
CA THR A 626 -7.41 17.91 -4.04
C THR A 626 -6.99 16.59 -4.67
N ILE A 627 -7.30 15.46 -4.02
CA ILE A 627 -6.84 14.11 -4.40
C ILE A 627 -8.07 13.21 -4.64
N ILE A 628 -8.42 12.99 -5.91
CA ILE A 628 -9.70 12.37 -6.29
C ILE A 628 -9.55 11.23 -7.29
N GLY A 629 -10.12 10.06 -7.01
CA GLY A 629 -10.27 9.01 -8.04
C GLY A 629 -8.95 8.42 -8.55
N ASN A 630 -7.85 8.55 -7.82
CA ASN A 630 -6.56 8.01 -8.24
C ASN A 630 -6.44 6.52 -7.86
N SER A 631 -5.64 5.76 -8.61
CA SER A 631 -5.28 4.37 -8.27
C SER A 631 -3.76 4.18 -8.17
N ALA A 632 -3.33 3.33 -7.24
CA ALA A 632 -1.94 2.99 -7.00
C ALA A 632 -1.77 1.46 -6.85
N SER A 633 -0.84 0.88 -7.63
CA SER A 633 -0.48 -0.54 -7.58
C SER A 633 1.02 -0.69 -7.32
N GLY A 634 1.43 -1.15 -6.15
CA GLY A 634 2.85 -1.33 -5.83
C GLY A 634 3.55 -0.09 -5.26
N GLY A 635 4.88 -0.14 -5.25
CA GLY A 635 5.74 0.78 -4.49
C GLY A 635 5.88 0.42 -3.01
N TRP A 636 6.71 1.18 -2.29
CA TRP A 636 6.82 1.06 -0.82
C TRP A 636 5.47 1.35 -0.16
N ALA A 637 4.78 2.39 -0.63
CA ALA A 637 3.38 2.69 -0.37
C ALA A 637 2.69 3.20 -1.64
N GLY A 638 1.36 3.10 -1.70
CA GLY A 638 0.57 3.71 -2.77
C GLY A 638 0.50 5.23 -2.59
N PHE A 639 0.14 5.68 -1.39
CA PHE A 639 0.07 7.09 -0.99
C PHE A 639 0.89 7.30 0.28
N SER A 640 1.80 8.26 0.25
CA SER A 640 2.62 8.66 1.40
C SER A 640 2.40 10.12 1.73
N PHE A 641 2.15 10.39 3.01
CA PHE A 641 2.07 11.73 3.56
C PHE A 641 3.13 11.90 4.68
N PRO A 642 4.36 12.28 4.32
CA PRO A 642 5.44 12.50 5.28
C PRO A 642 5.16 13.71 6.20
N ASN A 643 5.63 13.66 7.43
CA ASN A 643 5.61 14.82 8.33
C ASN A 643 6.80 15.74 8.04
N LEU A 644 6.50 17.02 7.78
CA LEU A 644 7.43 18.12 7.67
C LEU A 644 7.01 19.21 8.67
N GLU A 645 7.82 19.44 9.70
CA GLU A 645 7.64 20.53 10.68
C GLU A 645 7.88 21.91 10.07
N LYS A 646 8.68 21.96 8.99
CA LYS A 646 9.00 23.14 8.20
C LYS A 646 9.19 22.72 6.74
N PRO A 647 8.95 23.58 5.75
CA PRO A 647 9.36 23.29 4.39
C PRO A 647 10.85 22.97 4.30
N ILE A 648 11.21 22.20 3.28
CA ILE A 648 12.59 21.84 2.99
C ILE A 648 13.07 22.53 1.70
N GLY A 649 14.30 22.22 1.28
CA GLY A 649 14.82 22.65 -0.02
C GLY A 649 14.86 24.16 -0.19
N ASN A 650 14.32 24.66 -1.29
CA ASN A 650 14.38 26.07 -1.67
C ASN A 650 13.43 26.95 -0.84
N HIS A 651 12.49 26.35 -0.12
CA HIS A 651 11.47 27.05 0.64
C HIS A 651 11.66 26.96 2.15
N ARG A 652 12.83 26.47 2.59
CA ARG A 652 13.16 26.28 4.01
C ARG A 652 13.00 27.53 4.88
N ASP A 653 13.00 28.73 4.30
CA ASP A 653 12.85 29.99 5.05
C ASP A 653 11.40 30.49 5.10
N ILE A 654 10.45 29.77 4.49
CA ILE A 654 9.02 30.07 4.56
C ILE A 654 8.46 29.66 5.92
N ASN A 655 7.73 30.58 6.57
CA ASN A 655 7.03 30.32 7.82
C ASN A 655 5.71 29.56 7.55
N MET A 656 5.81 28.23 7.49
CA MET A 656 4.70 27.30 7.30
C MET A 656 5.02 25.99 8.03
N GLU A 657 3.99 25.26 8.42
CA GLU A 657 4.12 23.89 8.94
C GLU A 657 3.33 22.92 8.04
N PRO A 658 3.98 22.30 7.04
CA PRO A 658 3.28 21.46 6.07
C PRO A 658 2.53 20.29 6.69
N GLN A 659 3.07 19.69 7.77
CA GLN A 659 2.40 18.59 8.47
C GLN A 659 1.06 18.97 9.11
N ALA A 660 0.87 20.24 9.47
CA ALA A 660 -0.33 20.72 10.15
C ALA A 660 -1.52 20.92 9.19
N TRP A 661 -1.29 20.88 7.89
CA TRP A 661 -2.36 20.96 6.91
C TRP A 661 -3.11 19.64 6.76
N ASN A 662 -4.44 19.73 6.78
CA ASN A 662 -5.32 18.61 6.47
C ASN A 662 -5.41 18.37 4.94
N THR A 663 -5.99 17.24 4.52
CA THR A 663 -6.41 17.05 3.13
C THR A 663 -7.46 18.09 2.75
N LYS A 664 -7.26 18.78 1.62
CA LYS A 664 -8.30 19.68 1.10
C LYS A 664 -9.50 18.85 0.61
N VAL A 665 -9.22 17.78 -0.14
CA VAL A 665 -10.16 16.71 -0.51
C VAL A 665 -9.38 15.41 -0.65
N PHE A 666 -9.89 14.32 -0.06
CA PHE A 666 -9.44 12.95 -0.36
C PHE A 666 -10.65 12.07 -0.59
N GLU A 667 -10.92 11.75 -1.86
CA GLU A 667 -12.19 11.14 -2.29
C GLU A 667 -11.96 10.05 -3.35
N GLY A 668 -12.41 8.82 -3.09
CA GLY A 668 -12.51 7.83 -4.17
C GLY A 668 -11.19 7.22 -4.61
N ASN A 669 -10.16 7.19 -3.76
CA ASN A 669 -8.83 6.69 -4.14
C ASN A 669 -8.69 5.19 -3.85
N THR A 670 -7.94 4.49 -4.72
CA THR A 670 -7.66 3.05 -4.61
C THR A 670 -6.15 2.81 -4.43
N ALA A 671 -5.77 1.86 -3.56
CA ALA A 671 -4.37 1.44 -3.43
C ALA A 671 -4.26 -0.07 -3.18
N HIS A 672 -3.26 -0.72 -3.76
CA HIS A 672 -3.02 -2.16 -3.54
C HIS A 672 -1.57 -2.59 -3.80
N SER A 673 -1.27 -3.83 -3.43
CA SER A 673 -0.01 -4.52 -3.74
C SER A 673 1.23 -3.82 -3.18
N SER A 674 1.11 -3.15 -2.03
CA SER A 674 2.16 -2.32 -1.43
C SER A 674 2.23 -2.46 0.10
N GLY A 675 3.21 -1.83 0.74
CA GLY A 675 3.37 -1.86 2.21
C GLY A 675 4.04 -3.12 2.77
N TYR A 676 4.51 -4.04 1.90
CA TYR A 676 5.17 -5.29 2.29
C TYR A 676 6.66 -5.15 2.62
N GLN A 677 7.30 -4.04 2.20
CA GLN A 677 8.73 -3.82 2.45
C GLN A 677 9.05 -3.55 3.92
N TRP A 678 8.09 -3.01 4.68
CA TRP A 678 8.23 -2.69 6.10
C TRP A 678 7.18 -3.44 6.92
N ILE A 679 7.56 -3.98 8.09
CA ILE A 679 6.63 -4.72 8.97
C ILE A 679 5.42 -3.88 9.40
N SER A 680 5.59 -2.56 9.50
CA SER A 680 4.50 -1.62 9.78
C SER A 680 4.15 -0.75 8.58
N GLY A 681 4.47 -1.17 7.35
CA GLY A 681 4.16 -0.47 6.11
C GLY A 681 2.68 -0.59 5.70
N SER A 682 2.23 0.34 4.87
CA SER A 682 0.83 0.42 4.42
C SER A 682 0.67 0.92 2.98
N SER A 683 -0.52 0.73 2.42
CA SER A 683 -0.85 1.28 1.10
C SER A 683 -1.20 2.76 1.13
N ILE A 684 -1.81 3.24 2.21
CA ILE A 684 -1.95 4.66 2.52
C ILE A 684 -1.24 4.92 3.85
N TYR A 685 -0.10 5.58 3.77
CA TYR A 685 0.79 5.85 4.90
C TYR A 685 0.78 7.32 5.30
N VAL A 686 0.35 7.62 6.52
CA VAL A 686 0.52 8.93 7.15
C VAL A 686 1.43 8.80 8.36
N GLY A 687 2.60 9.43 8.27
CA GLY A 687 3.68 9.33 9.25
C GLY A 687 5.03 9.49 8.56
N GLY A 688 6.10 8.96 9.18
CA GLY A 688 7.46 9.28 8.77
C GLY A 688 7.78 10.77 8.99
N LYS A 689 9.06 11.11 9.08
CA LYS A 689 9.50 12.48 9.34
C LYS A 689 10.66 12.84 8.41
N LEU A 690 10.45 13.84 7.57
CA LEU A 690 11.48 14.40 6.68
C LEU A 690 11.90 15.77 7.23
N THR A 691 13.16 15.89 7.61
CA THR A 691 13.74 17.13 8.15
C THR A 691 15.01 17.52 7.42
N PHE A 692 15.39 18.78 7.59
CA PHE A 692 16.73 19.26 7.28
C PHE A 692 17.52 19.39 8.58
N ASP A 693 18.64 18.69 8.67
CA ASP A 693 19.59 18.84 9.78
C ASP A 693 20.44 20.09 9.52
N GLU A 694 20.25 21.14 10.32
CA GLU A 694 20.96 22.41 10.17
C GLU A 694 22.45 22.32 10.55
N GLU A 695 22.85 21.37 11.40
CA GLU A 695 24.24 21.18 11.80
C GLU A 695 25.00 20.41 10.71
N ALA A 696 24.42 19.32 10.22
CA ALA A 696 25.03 18.49 9.18
C ALA A 696 24.81 19.03 7.76
N GLY A 697 23.83 19.94 7.56
CA GLY A 697 23.51 20.53 6.27
C GLY A 697 22.88 19.55 5.27
N ILE A 698 22.17 18.53 5.76
CA ILE A 698 21.64 17.42 4.95
C ILE A 698 20.17 17.11 5.29
N LEU A 699 19.46 16.51 4.34
CA LEU A 699 18.13 15.95 4.63
C LEU A 699 18.26 14.63 5.40
N VAL A 700 17.28 14.40 6.29
CA VAL A 700 17.14 13.18 7.07
C VAL A 700 15.69 12.72 6.98
N TYR A 701 15.47 11.47 6.61
CA TYR A 701 14.15 10.86 6.59
C TYR A 701 14.10 9.69 7.55
N ASN A 702 13.19 9.72 8.52
CA ASN A 702 12.86 8.53 9.30
C ASN A 702 11.49 8.00 8.87
N THR A 703 11.42 6.71 8.53
CA THR A 703 10.20 6.09 7.99
C THR A 703 9.15 5.76 9.06
N GLY A 704 9.52 5.81 10.34
CA GLY A 704 8.75 5.28 11.46
C GLY A 704 7.55 6.12 11.91
N ARG A 705 7.05 5.76 13.08
CA ARG A 705 5.92 6.39 13.76
C ARG A 705 6.27 7.81 14.22
N PHE A 706 5.69 8.80 13.57
CA PHE A 706 5.66 10.20 14.03
C PHE A 706 4.23 10.71 14.00
N SER A 707 3.75 11.26 15.12
CA SER A 707 2.40 11.80 15.22
C SER A 707 2.23 12.98 14.27
N ARG A 708 1.10 13.03 13.58
CA ARG A 708 0.65 14.15 12.77
C ARG A 708 -0.54 14.82 13.43
N GLU A 709 -0.40 16.10 13.72
CA GLU A 709 -1.46 16.95 14.24
C GLU A 709 -1.95 17.90 13.14
N THR A 710 -3.18 17.71 12.67
CA THR A 710 -3.78 18.62 11.69
C THR A 710 -4.54 19.75 12.39
N CYS A 711 -4.31 20.98 11.94
CA CYS A 711 -4.85 22.19 12.53
C CYS A 711 -5.58 23.06 11.50
N LYS A 712 -6.50 23.89 11.99
CA LYS A 712 -7.13 24.94 11.21
C LYS A 712 -6.08 25.90 10.64
N ASP A 713 -6.16 26.18 9.35
CA ASP A 713 -5.24 27.05 8.61
C ASP A 713 -3.76 26.59 8.59
N GLY A 714 -3.49 25.33 8.98
CA GLY A 714 -2.14 24.73 8.93
C GLY A 714 -1.11 25.39 9.84
N ILE A 715 -1.57 25.94 10.97
CA ILE A 715 -0.73 26.50 12.03
C ILE A 715 -0.90 25.65 13.28
N PHE A 716 0.18 25.03 13.77
CA PHE A 716 0.10 24.29 15.01
C PHE A 716 -0.19 25.22 16.20
N SER A 717 -1.12 24.77 17.04
CA SER A 717 -1.47 25.42 18.29
C SER A 717 -1.67 24.36 19.36
N TRP A 718 -1.35 24.71 20.60
CA TRP A 718 -1.66 23.88 21.77
C TRP A 718 -3.15 23.98 22.17
N ASP A 719 -3.91 24.86 21.52
CA ASP A 719 -5.35 24.95 21.67
C ASP A 719 -6.05 23.81 20.91
N SER A 720 -6.55 22.83 21.65
CA SER A 720 -7.27 21.68 21.09
C SER A 720 -8.52 22.05 20.25
N MET A 721 -9.02 23.29 20.35
CA MET A 721 -10.11 23.81 19.52
C MET A 721 -9.69 24.07 18.07
N THR A 722 -8.38 24.17 17.78
CA THR A 722 -7.89 24.36 16.41
C THR A 722 -7.60 23.05 15.69
N TYR A 723 -7.65 21.90 16.37
CA TYR A 723 -7.37 20.59 15.76
C TYR A 723 -8.51 20.14 14.85
N GLU A 724 -8.15 19.76 13.63
CA GLU A 724 -9.04 19.31 12.57
C GLU A 724 -8.87 17.81 12.32
N TRP A 725 -9.90 17.17 11.75
CA TRP A 725 -9.90 15.73 11.48
C TRP A 725 -9.30 15.40 10.12
N MET A 726 -8.22 14.62 10.07
CA MET A 726 -7.75 14.09 8.79
C MET A 726 -8.73 13.05 8.27
N ARG A 727 -9.47 13.40 7.21
CA ARG A 727 -10.58 12.61 6.69
C ARG A 727 -10.23 11.94 5.38
N PHE A 728 -10.50 10.64 5.33
CA PHE A 728 -10.41 9.80 4.14
C PHE A 728 -11.80 9.29 3.79
N ASN A 729 -12.27 9.55 2.58
CA ASN A 729 -13.62 9.21 2.18
C ASN A 729 -13.63 8.38 0.88
N ASN A 730 -14.51 7.39 0.83
CA ASN A 730 -14.70 6.51 -0.32
C ASN A 730 -13.38 5.85 -0.76
N THR A 731 -12.72 5.17 0.16
CA THR A 731 -11.39 4.59 -0.07
C THR A 731 -11.51 3.09 -0.33
N LYS A 732 -10.77 2.57 -1.32
CA LYS A 732 -10.70 1.14 -1.60
C LYS A 732 -9.26 0.63 -1.49
N ILE A 733 -9.05 -0.43 -0.72
CA ILE A 733 -7.71 -0.98 -0.48
C ILE A 733 -7.75 -2.50 -0.55
N PHE A 734 -6.77 -3.11 -1.21
CA PHE A 734 -6.71 -4.56 -1.28
C PHE A 734 -5.26 -5.05 -1.41
N LEU A 735 -5.01 -6.32 -1.05
CA LEU A 735 -3.68 -6.92 -1.16
C LEU A 735 -2.58 -6.05 -0.54
N SER A 736 -2.78 -5.59 0.70
CA SER A 736 -1.86 -4.71 1.43
C SER A 736 -1.38 -5.36 2.73
N ASN A 737 -0.25 -4.89 3.26
CA ASN A 737 0.14 -5.21 4.64
C ASN A 737 -0.88 -4.55 5.59
N PHE A 738 -0.72 -3.26 5.84
CA PHE A 738 -1.79 -2.45 6.42
C PHE A 738 -2.45 -1.63 5.30
N GLY A 739 -3.76 -1.49 5.32
CA GLY A 739 -4.47 -0.74 4.29
C GLY A 739 -4.24 0.76 4.45
N LEU A 740 -4.94 1.37 5.41
CA LEU A 740 -4.77 2.79 5.77
C LEU A 740 -4.17 2.91 7.16
N GLN A 741 -2.99 3.52 7.26
CA GLN A 741 -2.30 3.76 8.52
C GLN A 741 -2.14 5.24 8.78
N HIS A 742 -2.56 5.67 9.97
CA HIS A 742 -2.48 7.06 10.38
C HIS A 742 -1.85 7.20 11.76
N TRP A 743 -0.59 7.67 11.79
CA TRP A 743 0.11 8.05 13.00
C TRP A 743 -0.23 9.51 13.36
N GLY A 744 -1.36 9.77 14.02
CA GLY A 744 -1.72 11.12 14.45
C GLY A 744 -2.81 11.11 15.51
N SER A 745 -3.28 12.29 15.94
CA SER A 745 -4.26 12.36 17.03
C SER A 745 -5.72 12.34 16.61
N ARG A 746 -6.07 12.66 15.36
CA ARG A 746 -7.48 12.70 14.90
C ARG A 746 -7.64 12.21 13.47
N VAL A 747 -8.35 11.09 13.28
CA VAL A 747 -8.58 10.50 11.96
C VAL A 747 -10.02 10.01 11.79
N GLU A 748 -10.59 10.33 10.62
CA GLU A 748 -11.87 9.77 10.19
C GLU A 748 -11.69 9.00 8.88
N VAL A 749 -12.13 7.76 8.86
CA VAL A 749 -12.21 6.93 7.66
C VAL A 749 -13.68 6.57 7.45
N VAL A 750 -14.27 7.08 6.38
CA VAL A 750 -15.69 6.89 6.08
C VAL A 750 -15.85 6.30 4.69
N ASN A 751 -16.70 5.28 4.54
CA ASN A 751 -16.85 4.53 3.29
C ASN A 751 -15.52 3.86 2.92
N LEU A 752 -15.17 2.77 3.62
CA LEU A 752 -13.97 1.97 3.34
C LEU A 752 -14.35 0.62 2.76
N GLU A 753 -13.70 0.24 1.67
CA GLU A 753 -13.67 -1.13 1.15
C GLU A 753 -12.28 -1.71 1.32
N SER A 754 -12.16 -2.82 2.07
CA SER A 754 -10.90 -3.49 2.34
C SER A 754 -11.01 -4.98 2.01
N TYR A 755 -10.12 -5.49 1.14
CA TYR A 755 -10.16 -6.88 0.69
C TYR A 755 -8.78 -7.56 0.74
N ASP A 756 -8.69 -8.77 1.30
CA ASP A 756 -7.44 -9.55 1.32
C ASP A 756 -6.22 -8.80 1.91
N ASN A 757 -6.45 -7.86 2.83
CA ASN A 757 -5.40 -7.11 3.51
C ASN A 757 -4.97 -7.87 4.77
N ASN A 758 -3.70 -7.75 5.15
CA ASN A 758 -3.28 -8.23 6.47
C ASN A 758 -3.99 -7.45 7.58
N ARG A 759 -4.12 -6.12 7.45
CA ARG A 759 -5.10 -5.33 8.20
C ARG A 759 -5.75 -4.26 7.32
N PRO A 760 -7.06 -4.00 7.41
CA PRO A 760 -7.76 -2.92 6.71
C PRO A 760 -7.22 -1.54 7.06
N ALA A 761 -6.97 -1.29 8.35
CA ALA A 761 -6.53 0.01 8.83
C ALA A 761 -5.84 -0.10 10.19
N THR A 762 -4.95 0.86 10.46
CA THR A 762 -4.29 1.05 11.75
C THR A 762 -4.36 2.53 12.10
N LEU A 763 -5.30 2.89 12.97
CA LEU A 763 -5.68 4.27 13.25
C LEU A 763 -5.34 4.63 14.70
N PHE A 764 -4.63 5.74 14.91
CA PHE A 764 -4.21 6.21 16.24
C PHE A 764 -4.91 7.52 16.64
N GLY A 765 -4.76 7.85 17.93
CA GLY A 765 -5.42 9.00 18.54
C GLY A 765 -6.90 8.75 18.74
N ASP A 766 -7.71 9.78 18.48
CA ASP A 766 -9.14 9.64 18.31
C ASP A 766 -9.42 9.19 16.87
N ALA A 767 -9.93 7.96 16.74
CA ALA A 767 -10.10 7.28 15.47
C ALA A 767 -11.55 6.85 15.27
N TRP A 768 -12.11 7.20 14.12
CA TRP A 768 -13.42 6.72 13.69
C TRP A 768 -13.34 6.04 12.34
N LEU A 769 -13.70 4.75 12.31
CA LEU A 769 -13.92 4.00 11.07
C LEU A 769 -15.42 3.73 10.94
N SER A 770 -16.03 4.24 9.87
CA SER A 770 -17.47 4.12 9.66
C SER A 770 -17.87 3.74 8.26
N ASN A 771 -18.95 2.97 8.15
CA ASN A 771 -19.53 2.52 6.90
C ASN A 771 -18.45 1.79 6.07
N ALA A 772 -18.16 0.54 6.42
CA ALA A 772 -17.07 -0.19 5.79
C ALA A 772 -17.43 -1.64 5.43
N ILE A 773 -16.80 -2.17 4.40
CA ILE A 773 -16.72 -3.60 4.11
C ILE A 773 -15.27 -4.02 4.36
N VAL A 774 -15.09 -5.00 5.24
CA VAL A 774 -13.81 -5.66 5.48
C VAL A 774 -14.00 -7.13 5.15
N ASP A 775 -13.48 -7.53 4.00
CA ASP A 775 -13.54 -8.89 3.49
C ASP A 775 -12.18 -9.56 3.73
N GLY A 776 -12.17 -10.55 4.62
CA GLY A 776 -10.97 -11.31 4.94
C GLY A 776 -10.43 -11.97 3.68
N GLN A 777 -11.23 -12.84 3.04
CA GLN A 777 -10.81 -13.64 1.90
C GLN A 777 -11.79 -13.56 0.72
N THR A 778 -11.32 -13.05 -0.41
CA THR A 778 -12.14 -12.91 -1.62
C THR A 778 -12.09 -14.11 -2.58
N GLY A 779 -12.73 -13.96 -3.74
CA GLY A 779 -12.61 -14.87 -4.88
C GLY A 779 -11.22 -14.89 -5.55
N ASN A 780 -10.29 -13.99 -5.23
CA ASN A 780 -8.95 -14.01 -5.82
C ASN A 780 -8.17 -15.24 -5.35
N ILE A 781 -7.92 -16.17 -6.27
CA ILE A 781 -7.20 -17.41 -5.93
C ILE A 781 -5.74 -17.17 -5.56
N LEU A 782 -5.14 -16.05 -5.97
CA LEU A 782 -3.75 -15.71 -5.64
C LEU A 782 -3.62 -15.12 -4.24
N SER A 783 -4.70 -14.58 -3.67
CA SER A 783 -4.67 -14.10 -2.29
C SER A 783 -4.74 -15.26 -1.30
N LYS A 784 -5.30 -16.42 -1.67
CA LYS A 784 -5.56 -17.60 -0.81
C LYS A 784 -4.29 -18.37 -0.44
N SER A 785 -3.53 -17.85 0.51
CA SER A 785 -2.42 -18.56 1.16
C SER A 785 -2.52 -18.48 2.68
N ASN A 786 -2.02 -19.54 3.34
CA ASN A 786 -1.91 -19.63 4.80
C ASN A 786 -0.74 -18.79 5.35
N LEU A 787 0.15 -18.30 4.48
CA LEU A 787 1.23 -17.38 4.87
C LEU A 787 0.73 -15.94 5.03
N TYR A 788 -0.40 -15.60 4.41
CA TYR A 788 -1.02 -14.29 4.55
C TYR A 788 -2.07 -14.35 5.65
N LYS A 789 -1.90 -13.49 6.65
CA LYS A 789 -2.91 -13.20 7.66
C LYS A 789 -3.91 -12.22 7.08
N ARG A 790 -5.17 -12.29 7.51
CA ARG A 790 -6.29 -11.44 7.10
C ARG A 790 -7.04 -11.04 8.34
N GLN A 791 -6.62 -9.94 8.95
CA GLN A 791 -7.15 -9.48 10.22
C GLN A 791 -8.11 -8.33 9.98
N GLY A 792 -9.11 -8.21 10.86
CA GLY A 792 -9.99 -7.05 10.91
C GLY A 792 -9.30 -5.92 11.67
N PHE A 793 -9.83 -5.52 12.81
CA PHE A 793 -9.30 -4.39 13.57
C PHE A 793 -8.55 -4.85 14.82
N GLN A 794 -7.33 -4.34 15.03
CA GLN A 794 -6.60 -4.55 16.28
C GLN A 794 -6.90 -3.40 17.25
N LEU A 795 -7.38 -3.74 18.44
CA LEU A 795 -7.58 -2.78 19.52
C LEU A 795 -6.29 -2.64 20.32
N TYR A 796 -5.85 -1.40 20.49
CA TYR A 796 -4.58 -1.08 21.14
C TYR A 796 -4.65 -1.22 22.67
N ASP A 797 -3.51 -1.09 23.36
CA ASP A 797 -3.39 -1.38 24.79
C ASP A 797 -3.40 -0.15 25.72
N THR A 798 -3.33 1.10 25.23
CA THR A 798 -3.52 2.34 26.03
C THR A 798 -3.62 3.61 25.17
N TYR A 799 -4.19 4.69 25.74
CA TYR A 799 -4.10 6.10 25.25
C TYR A 799 -4.56 6.40 23.82
N VAL A 800 -5.37 5.52 23.21
CA VAL A 800 -6.11 5.80 21.98
C VAL A 800 -7.61 5.87 22.30
N THR A 801 -8.42 6.42 21.41
CA THR A 801 -9.87 6.23 21.45
C THR A 801 -10.34 5.78 20.08
N THR A 802 -11.14 4.71 20.02
CA THR A 802 -11.55 4.10 18.76
C THR A 802 -13.04 3.82 18.76
N ILE A 803 -13.72 4.32 17.73
CA ILE A 803 -15.11 3.99 17.43
C ILE A 803 -15.16 3.28 16.08
N LEU A 804 -15.78 2.09 16.06
CA LEU A 804 -16.09 1.35 14.85
C LEU A 804 -17.62 1.35 14.66
N SER A 805 -18.12 1.76 13.50
CA SER A 805 -19.57 1.81 13.27
C SER A 805 -20.00 1.42 11.86
N HIS A 806 -21.10 0.67 11.71
CA HIS A 806 -21.63 0.30 10.39
C HIS A 806 -20.61 -0.48 9.56
N ILE A 807 -19.99 -1.52 10.13
CA ILE A 807 -18.96 -2.32 9.44
C ILE A 807 -19.49 -3.70 9.15
N THR A 808 -19.40 -4.12 7.90
CA THR A 808 -19.61 -5.52 7.49
C THR A 808 -18.26 -6.23 7.46
N PHE A 809 -18.04 -7.17 8.37
CA PHE A 809 -16.92 -8.11 8.31
C PHE A 809 -17.40 -9.40 7.66
N ARG A 810 -16.64 -9.89 6.66
CA ARG A 810 -17.01 -11.13 5.97
C ARG A 810 -15.84 -12.00 5.58
N ASN A 811 -16.11 -13.30 5.42
CA ASN A 811 -15.17 -14.32 4.94
C ASN A 811 -13.86 -14.40 5.75
N PHE A 812 -13.94 -14.29 7.08
CA PHE A 812 -12.83 -14.57 7.99
C PHE A 812 -12.74 -16.08 8.23
N ILE A 813 -11.75 -16.73 7.63
CA ILE A 813 -11.59 -18.19 7.63
C ILE A 813 -10.34 -18.53 8.42
N GLU A 814 -10.47 -19.44 9.39
CA GLU A 814 -9.35 -19.92 10.22
C GLU A 814 -8.13 -20.29 9.38
N ASN A 815 -6.97 -19.78 9.77
CA ASN A 815 -5.68 -20.22 9.27
C ASN A 815 -5.27 -21.50 10.01
N PRO A 816 -5.25 -22.67 9.35
CA PRO A 816 -4.97 -23.95 10.02
C PRO A 816 -3.53 -24.07 10.55
N THR A 817 -2.63 -23.16 10.17
CA THR A 817 -1.26 -23.11 10.68
C THR A 817 -1.06 -22.11 11.82
N SER A 818 -2.10 -21.34 12.17
CA SER A 818 -2.02 -20.38 13.26
C SER A 818 -2.01 -21.07 14.62
N ILE A 819 -1.15 -20.58 15.51
CA ILE A 819 -1.06 -21.02 16.91
C ILE A 819 -1.67 -19.96 17.84
N TYR A 820 -1.66 -18.69 17.43
CA TYR A 820 -2.10 -17.56 18.22
C TYR A 820 -3.09 -16.70 17.43
N PRO A 821 -4.06 -16.05 18.09
CA PRO A 821 -5.00 -15.16 17.39
C PRO A 821 -4.34 -14.02 16.60
N ASP A 822 -3.15 -13.56 17.04
CA ASP A 822 -2.35 -12.55 16.32
C ASP A 822 -1.76 -13.03 14.98
N ASP A 823 -1.78 -14.35 14.76
CA ASP A 823 -1.34 -15.00 13.53
C ASP A 823 -2.51 -15.56 12.70
N ASP A 824 -3.74 -15.44 13.21
CA ASP A 824 -4.97 -15.96 12.58
C ASP A 824 -5.77 -14.86 11.86
N ASN A 825 -6.80 -15.29 11.12
CA ASN A 825 -7.70 -14.44 10.36
C ASN A 825 -8.94 -14.08 11.20
N VAL A 826 -8.79 -13.09 12.09
CA VAL A 826 -9.81 -12.74 13.10
C VAL A 826 -10.34 -11.32 12.90
N VAL A 827 -11.63 -11.09 13.19
CA VAL A 827 -12.30 -9.79 13.07
C VAL A 827 -11.79 -8.75 14.08
N ILE A 828 -11.80 -9.03 15.38
CA ILE A 828 -11.24 -8.15 16.42
C ILE A 828 -10.05 -8.81 17.10
N ILE A 829 -8.92 -8.12 17.14
CA ILE A 829 -7.69 -8.63 17.76
C ILE A 829 -7.34 -7.78 18.97
N ALA A 830 -7.10 -8.44 20.10
CA ALA A 830 -6.59 -7.79 21.30
C ALA A 830 -5.06 -7.67 21.23
N LEU A 831 -4.51 -6.48 21.46
CA LEU A 831 -3.08 -6.32 21.71
C LEU A 831 -2.76 -6.73 23.16
N THR A 832 -1.90 -7.73 23.36
CA THR A 832 -1.71 -8.36 24.70
C THR A 832 -0.26 -8.45 25.19
N PHE A 833 0.68 -7.67 24.64
CA PHE A 833 2.12 -7.87 24.88
C PHE A 833 2.72 -7.20 26.13
N SER A 834 2.02 -6.26 26.77
CA SER A 834 2.62 -5.37 27.79
C SER A 834 1.97 -5.51 29.17
N ASP A 835 2.78 -5.51 30.24
CA ASP A 835 2.31 -5.32 31.63
C ASP A 835 2.32 -3.84 32.08
N ILE A 836 3.06 -3.01 31.35
CA ILE A 836 3.14 -1.57 31.57
C ILE A 836 1.85 -0.92 31.08
N TYR A 837 1.37 -1.32 29.90
CA TYR A 837 0.16 -0.78 29.29
C TYR A 837 -1.04 -1.63 29.68
N LYS A 838 -2.08 -0.98 30.19
CA LYS A 838 -3.33 -1.60 30.63
C LYS A 838 -4.47 -0.83 29.98
N PRO A 839 -5.20 -1.45 29.03
CA PRO A 839 -6.18 -0.73 28.25
C PRO A 839 -7.23 -0.15 29.19
N GLN A 840 -7.44 1.16 29.11
CA GLN A 840 -8.58 1.82 29.72
C GLN A 840 -9.85 1.47 28.91
N PHE A 841 -10.98 2.14 29.14
CA PHE A 841 -12.10 2.08 28.21
C PHE A 841 -11.78 2.93 26.98
N ILE A 842 -11.26 2.29 25.93
CA ILE A 842 -10.73 2.99 24.75
C ILE A 842 -11.41 2.58 23.43
N SER A 843 -12.29 1.57 23.45
CA SER A 843 -12.86 0.99 22.23
C SER A 843 -14.38 0.82 22.34
N SER A 844 -15.11 1.35 21.35
CA SER A 844 -16.57 1.19 21.22
C SER A 844 -16.98 0.76 19.81
N LEU A 845 -17.99 -0.10 19.73
CA LEU A 845 -18.53 -0.63 18.48
C LEU A 845 -20.05 -0.49 18.43
N VAL A 846 -20.62 -0.37 17.21
CA VAL A 846 -22.06 -0.35 16.96
C VAL A 846 -22.37 -0.71 15.50
N ASN A 847 -23.53 -1.32 15.23
CA ASN A 847 -23.99 -1.68 13.88
C ASN A 847 -22.96 -2.54 13.10
N ILE A 848 -22.43 -3.58 13.73
CA ILE A 848 -21.54 -4.55 13.10
C ILE A 848 -22.36 -5.66 12.43
N THR A 849 -21.97 -6.03 11.21
CA THR A 849 -22.57 -7.15 10.47
C THR A 849 -21.50 -8.20 10.21
N LEU A 850 -21.80 -9.46 10.52
CA LEU A 850 -20.91 -10.60 10.28
C LEU A 850 -21.50 -11.50 9.19
N GLN A 851 -20.72 -11.83 8.16
CA GLN A 851 -21.15 -12.72 7.07
C GLN A 851 -20.08 -13.79 6.81
N ASN A 852 -20.43 -15.07 6.89
CA ASN A 852 -19.46 -16.17 6.75
C ASN A 852 -18.25 -16.03 7.71
N VAL A 853 -18.51 -15.63 8.95
CA VAL A 853 -17.51 -15.53 10.02
C VAL A 853 -17.85 -16.57 11.09
N PRO A 854 -17.03 -17.63 11.26
CA PRO A 854 -17.18 -18.56 12.38
C PRO A 854 -17.06 -17.85 13.72
N THR A 855 -17.75 -18.34 14.76
CA THR A 855 -17.68 -17.73 16.10
C THR A 855 -16.25 -17.58 16.59
N SER A 856 -15.39 -18.59 16.41
CA SER A 856 -13.97 -18.55 16.79
C SER A 856 -13.14 -17.44 16.12
N GLN A 857 -13.63 -16.85 15.03
CA GLN A 857 -12.94 -15.80 14.28
C GLN A 857 -13.48 -14.38 14.56
N ILE A 858 -14.38 -14.23 15.54
CA ILE A 858 -14.94 -12.91 15.88
C ILE A 858 -13.98 -12.12 16.79
N ILE A 859 -13.55 -12.68 17.92
CA ILE A 859 -12.62 -12.04 18.85
C ILE A 859 -11.44 -12.96 19.13
N GLY A 860 -10.24 -12.43 18.89
CA GLY A 860 -8.97 -13.08 19.10
C GLY A 860 -8.26 -12.44 20.29
N HIS A 861 -8.41 -13.06 21.45
CA HIS A 861 -7.77 -12.60 22.69
C HIS A 861 -6.70 -13.60 23.12
N LYS A 862 -5.44 -13.14 23.19
CA LYS A 862 -4.32 -13.99 23.61
C LYS A 862 -4.08 -13.93 25.12
N ILE A 863 -4.23 -15.12 25.71
CA ILE A 863 -3.60 -15.68 26.92
C ILE A 863 -2.15 -15.27 27.22
N VAL A 864 -1.85 -14.14 27.88
CA VAL A 864 -0.47 -13.86 28.36
C VAL A 864 -0.46 -13.64 29.87
N ASN A 865 -0.01 -14.68 30.61
CA ASN A 865 -0.10 -14.76 32.07
C ASN A 865 0.40 -13.50 32.79
N ASP A 866 1.49 -12.89 32.33
CA ASP A 866 2.14 -11.75 32.98
C ASP A 866 1.82 -10.39 32.37
N SER A 867 0.82 -10.32 31.49
CA SER A 867 0.48 -9.10 30.74
C SER A 867 -0.78 -8.42 31.26
N GLY A 868 -0.62 -7.18 31.72
CA GLY A 868 -1.71 -6.25 32.03
C GLY A 868 -2.63 -5.99 30.83
N SER A 869 -2.08 -5.84 29.63
CA SER A 869 -2.89 -5.70 28.40
C SER A 869 -3.76 -6.92 28.11
N SER A 870 -3.27 -8.13 28.43
CA SER A 870 -4.10 -9.36 28.40
C SER A 870 -5.18 -9.34 29.50
N ARG A 871 -4.81 -9.10 30.76
CA ARG A 871 -5.77 -9.14 31.89
C ARG A 871 -6.83 -8.05 31.84
N PHE A 872 -6.57 -6.94 31.18
CA PHE A 872 -7.47 -5.78 31.16
C PHE A 872 -8.14 -5.50 29.82
N PHE A 873 -7.94 -6.36 28.81
CA PHE A 873 -8.64 -6.24 27.52
C PHE A 873 -10.14 -6.05 27.72
N ASN A 874 -10.71 -5.02 27.06
CA ASN A 874 -12.12 -4.69 27.14
C ASN A 874 -12.60 -3.92 25.92
N LEU A 875 -13.90 -4.00 25.65
CA LEU A 875 -14.62 -3.13 24.71
C LEU A 875 -16.10 -3.01 25.11
N ILE A 876 -16.79 -2.01 24.57
CA ILE A 876 -18.24 -1.90 24.64
C ILE A 876 -18.84 -2.04 23.24
N ASP A 877 -19.68 -3.06 23.07
CA ASP A 877 -20.54 -3.25 21.91
C ASP A 877 -21.91 -2.65 22.24
N TRP A 878 -22.17 -1.44 21.74
CA TRP A 878 -23.29 -0.60 22.21
C TRP A 878 -24.66 -1.09 21.80
N ASP A 879 -24.74 -2.01 20.85
CA ASP A 879 -25.99 -2.63 20.40
C ASP A 879 -25.90 -4.16 20.37
N GLY A 880 -24.80 -4.77 20.83
CA GLY A 880 -24.63 -6.22 20.86
C GLY A 880 -24.46 -6.85 19.47
N SER A 881 -24.20 -6.05 18.44
CA SER A 881 -24.14 -6.49 17.04
C SER A 881 -22.87 -7.28 16.71
N LEU A 882 -21.74 -7.01 17.37
CA LEU A 882 -20.50 -7.79 17.21
C LEU A 882 -20.63 -9.16 17.85
N ILE A 883 -21.21 -9.22 19.05
CA ILE A 883 -21.23 -10.45 19.88
C ILE A 883 -22.39 -11.40 19.55
N GLY A 884 -23.28 -11.00 18.63
CA GLY A 884 -24.39 -11.83 18.16
C GLY A 884 -25.68 -11.72 19.01
N ASN A 885 -25.85 -10.63 19.75
CA ASN A 885 -27.09 -10.32 20.49
C ASN A 885 -27.61 -8.90 20.17
N PRO A 886 -28.06 -8.62 18.93
CA PRO A 886 -28.46 -7.28 18.52
C PRO A 886 -29.60 -6.70 19.38
N GLY A 887 -29.46 -5.44 19.76
CA GLY A 887 -30.38 -4.69 20.63
C GLY A 887 -29.98 -4.63 22.11
N VAL A 888 -28.92 -5.34 22.52
CA VAL A 888 -28.47 -5.38 23.92
C VAL A 888 -27.05 -4.82 24.05
N PRO A 889 -26.89 -3.61 24.63
CA PRO A 889 -25.56 -3.07 24.91
C PRO A 889 -24.77 -4.03 25.80
N THR A 890 -23.54 -4.35 25.40
CA THR A 890 -22.74 -5.45 25.96
C THR A 890 -21.33 -4.98 26.30
N ILE A 891 -20.82 -5.38 27.47
CA ILE A 891 -19.42 -5.24 27.85
C ILE A 891 -18.72 -6.57 27.57
N VAL A 892 -17.60 -6.51 26.85
CA VAL A 892 -16.68 -7.64 26.71
C VAL A 892 -15.44 -7.35 27.55
N GLY A 893 -15.03 -8.29 28.40
CA GLY A 893 -13.85 -8.20 29.25
C GLY A 893 -13.00 -9.47 29.20
N SER A 894 -11.72 -9.37 29.53
CA SER A 894 -10.75 -10.47 29.42
C SER A 894 -11.15 -11.76 30.18
N HIS A 895 -10.32 -12.79 30.08
CA HIS A 895 -10.53 -14.11 30.69
C HIS A 895 -10.74 -14.14 32.22
N GLU A 896 -10.28 -13.12 32.94
CA GLU A 896 -10.31 -13.10 34.41
C GLU A 896 -11.74 -12.96 34.96
N LYS A 897 -12.06 -13.70 36.03
CA LYS A 897 -13.37 -13.56 36.72
C LYS A 897 -13.64 -12.14 37.22
N TRP A 898 -12.61 -11.30 37.32
CA TRP A 898 -12.72 -9.85 37.52
C TRP A 898 -13.73 -9.16 36.61
N TRP A 899 -13.96 -9.66 35.40
CA TRP A 899 -14.92 -9.09 34.44
C TRP A 899 -16.34 -9.63 34.60
N LYS A 900 -16.54 -10.70 35.37
CA LYS A 900 -17.85 -11.33 35.62
C LYS A 900 -18.59 -10.59 36.74
N TYR A 901 -19.25 -9.48 36.46
CA TYR A 901 -19.94 -8.70 37.50
C TYR A 901 -21.35 -9.22 37.88
N SER A 902 -21.91 -10.18 37.16
CA SER A 902 -23.23 -10.76 37.46
C SER A 902 -23.32 -12.20 36.95
N ASP A 903 -23.88 -13.13 37.74
CA ASP A 903 -24.14 -14.50 37.26
C ASP A 903 -25.29 -14.57 36.25
N ALA A 904 -26.23 -13.63 36.32
CA ALA A 904 -27.41 -13.61 35.46
C ALA A 904 -27.15 -12.91 34.12
N LEU A 905 -26.22 -11.96 34.09
CA LEU A 905 -25.95 -11.12 32.92
C LEU A 905 -24.65 -11.50 32.19
N CYS A 906 -23.74 -12.23 32.84
CA CYS A 906 -22.45 -12.59 32.25
C CYS A 906 -22.36 -14.08 31.92
N HIS A 907 -21.81 -14.38 30.75
CA HIS A 907 -21.37 -15.72 30.39
C HIS A 907 -19.93 -15.68 29.84
N PHE A 908 -19.22 -16.81 29.97
CA PHE A 908 -17.88 -16.95 29.42
C PHE A 908 -17.99 -17.50 28.00
N GLN A 909 -17.32 -16.86 27.05
CA GLN A 909 -17.22 -17.36 25.68
C GLN A 909 -15.84 -18.02 25.49
N PRO A 910 -15.73 -19.36 25.55
CA PRO A 910 -14.45 -20.06 25.46
C PRO A 910 -13.71 -19.84 24.14
N ASP A 911 -14.42 -19.64 23.02
CA ASP A 911 -13.79 -19.42 21.71
C ASP A 911 -12.97 -18.12 21.67
N TRP A 912 -13.40 -17.13 22.45
CA TRP A 912 -12.75 -15.82 22.54
C TRP A 912 -11.90 -15.69 23.79
N THR A 913 -12.07 -16.57 24.77
CA THR A 913 -11.49 -16.47 26.13
C THR A 913 -11.84 -15.14 26.84
N VAL A 914 -13.10 -14.71 26.74
CA VAL A 914 -13.60 -13.46 27.32
C VAL A 914 -14.91 -13.67 28.09
N TRP A 915 -15.21 -12.76 29.02
CA TRP A 915 -16.54 -12.61 29.60
C TRP A 915 -17.38 -11.64 28.75
N VAL A 916 -18.62 -12.04 28.45
CA VAL A 916 -19.59 -11.25 27.70
C VAL A 916 -20.77 -10.97 28.64
N CYS A 917 -21.05 -9.69 28.89
CA CYS A 917 -22.01 -9.27 29.91
C CYS A 917 -22.95 -8.15 29.44
N ASP A 918 -24.26 -8.29 29.66
CA ASP A 918 -25.25 -7.25 29.38
C ASP A 918 -24.97 -5.98 30.22
N LYS A 919 -24.61 -4.88 29.54
CA LYS A 919 -24.06 -3.66 30.14
C LYS A 919 -24.99 -3.04 31.20
N GLY A 920 -26.28 -2.92 30.89
CA GLY A 920 -27.23 -2.17 31.73
C GLY A 920 -26.71 -0.77 32.12
N SER A 921 -26.73 -0.47 33.42
CA SER A 921 -26.22 0.78 33.99
C SER A 921 -24.70 0.76 34.30
N LYS A 922 -24.01 -0.35 34.06
CA LYS A 922 -22.57 -0.48 34.31
C LYS A 922 -21.77 0.21 33.19
N SER A 923 -20.51 0.47 33.47
CA SER A 923 -19.54 1.00 32.49
C SER A 923 -18.15 0.45 32.81
N VAL A 924 -17.15 0.80 32.02
CA VAL A 924 -15.75 0.46 32.26
C VAL A 924 -14.99 1.74 32.63
N GLY A 925 -14.04 1.62 33.55
CA GLY A 925 -13.19 2.73 33.93
C GLY A 925 -11.84 2.29 34.45
N ASN A 926 -10.96 3.26 34.65
CA ASN A 926 -9.57 3.04 34.99
C ASN A 926 -9.14 3.98 36.13
N ILE A 927 -8.30 3.43 37.01
CA ILE A 927 -7.55 4.19 38.01
C ILE A 927 -6.08 3.73 37.98
N GLU A 928 -5.16 4.62 38.33
CA GLU A 928 -3.79 4.24 38.65
C GLU A 928 -3.53 4.39 40.14
N ILE A 929 -2.70 3.50 40.68
CA ILE A 929 -2.44 3.41 42.11
C ILE A 929 -0.95 3.59 42.34
N TYR A 930 -0.59 4.52 43.21
CA TYR A 930 0.79 4.78 43.60
C TYR A 930 0.96 4.67 45.11
N MET A 931 2.06 4.04 45.50
CA MET A 931 2.42 3.77 46.89
C MET A 931 3.93 3.95 47.01
N PRO A 932 4.41 4.84 47.89
CA PRO A 932 5.84 5.00 48.12
C PRO A 932 6.51 3.64 48.38
N ASN A 933 7.70 3.45 47.81
CA ASN A 933 8.52 2.24 47.93
C ASN A 933 7.95 0.95 47.28
N LEU A 934 6.74 0.97 46.70
CA LEU A 934 6.13 -0.22 46.07
C LEU A 934 5.69 -0.01 44.63
N ILE A 935 4.83 0.98 44.37
CA ILE A 935 4.37 1.37 43.04
C ILE A 935 4.66 2.86 42.87
N VAL A 936 5.80 3.17 42.27
CA VAL A 936 6.28 4.54 42.16
C VAL A 936 5.91 5.12 40.81
N ARG A 937 5.28 6.30 40.80
CA ARG A 937 4.89 7.00 39.57
C ARG A 937 6.10 7.21 38.66
N GLY A 938 5.97 6.88 37.39
CA GLY A 938 7.02 6.98 36.38
C GLY A 938 8.09 5.88 36.41
N GLN A 939 8.05 4.96 37.38
CA GLN A 939 8.90 3.77 37.36
C GLN A 939 8.23 2.63 36.58
N GLN A 940 9.04 1.89 35.84
CA GLN A 940 8.63 0.68 35.13
C GLN A 940 9.31 -0.52 35.77
N TYR A 941 8.56 -1.61 35.91
CA TYR A 941 9.03 -2.85 36.51
C TYR A 941 8.86 -4.02 35.54
N GLU A 942 9.63 -5.08 35.77
CA GLU A 942 9.54 -6.32 34.99
C GLU A 942 8.12 -6.92 35.02
N TYR A 943 7.77 -7.61 33.94
CA TYR A 943 6.49 -8.31 33.80
C TYR A 943 6.26 -9.28 34.97
N GLY A 944 5.01 -9.43 35.40
CA GLY A 944 4.65 -10.37 36.46
C GLY A 944 5.12 -9.96 37.86
N SER A 945 5.56 -8.72 38.08
CA SER A 945 5.92 -8.18 39.40
C SER A 945 4.70 -7.98 40.32
N TYR A 946 4.00 -9.06 40.69
CA TYR A 946 2.74 -9.00 41.44
C TYR A 946 2.91 -8.52 42.88
N VAL A 947 2.03 -7.63 43.32
CA VAL A 947 2.02 -7.03 44.67
C VAL A 947 0.71 -7.24 45.42
N GLY A 948 -0.31 -7.77 44.73
CA GLY A 948 -1.64 -7.92 45.30
C GLY A 948 -2.67 -8.33 44.27
N SER A 949 -3.93 -8.10 44.61
CA SER A 949 -5.08 -8.38 43.76
C SER A 949 -6.20 -7.37 44.02
N VAL A 950 -7.03 -7.14 43.01
CA VAL A 950 -8.32 -6.46 43.16
C VAL A 950 -9.45 -7.45 42.95
N SER A 951 -10.51 -7.38 43.74
CA SER A 951 -11.66 -8.29 43.67
C SER A 951 -13.00 -7.56 43.66
N LEU A 952 -13.98 -8.09 42.93
CA LEU A 952 -15.33 -7.54 42.94
C LEU A 952 -16.09 -7.93 44.21
N PHE A 953 -16.90 -7.02 44.75
CA PHE A 953 -17.86 -7.30 45.81
C PHE A 953 -19.17 -6.49 45.64
N GLY A 954 -20.19 -6.84 46.42
CA GLY A 954 -21.54 -6.27 46.30
C GLY A 954 -22.40 -7.00 45.27
N GLU A 955 -23.63 -6.53 45.03
CA GLU A 955 -24.57 -7.06 44.02
C GLU A 955 -24.81 -8.58 44.10
N GLY A 956 -24.76 -9.16 45.30
CA GLY A 956 -24.95 -10.60 45.51
C GLY A 956 -23.73 -11.47 45.21
N ILE A 957 -22.58 -10.89 44.85
CA ILE A 957 -21.32 -11.62 44.60
C ILE A 957 -20.76 -12.17 45.92
N SER A 958 -20.85 -13.49 46.11
CA SER A 958 -20.28 -14.19 47.28
C SER A 958 -19.02 -15.00 46.97
N GLU A 959 -18.70 -15.23 45.70
CA GLU A 959 -17.46 -15.89 45.26
C GLU A 959 -16.34 -14.88 45.01
N ILE A 960 -15.08 -15.32 45.10
CA ILE A 960 -13.93 -14.47 44.78
C ILE A 960 -13.84 -14.29 43.25
N ARG A 961 -14.02 -13.04 42.80
CA ARG A 961 -13.88 -12.60 41.40
C ARG A 961 -12.76 -11.57 41.32
N LYS A 962 -11.54 -12.01 41.00
CA LYS A 962 -10.33 -11.20 41.17
C LYS A 962 -9.43 -11.18 39.94
N THR A 963 -8.52 -10.22 39.91
CA THR A 963 -7.34 -10.19 39.03
C THR A 963 -6.13 -9.68 39.80
N ASN A 964 -4.92 -10.00 39.33
CA ASN A 964 -3.67 -9.63 39.98
C ASN A 964 -3.28 -8.17 39.65
N ILE A 965 -2.67 -7.51 40.64
CA ILE A 965 -2.06 -6.18 40.51
C ILE A 965 -0.54 -6.34 40.52
N SER A 966 0.15 -5.67 39.61
CA SER A 966 1.62 -5.64 39.55
C SER A 966 2.19 -4.30 40.02
N LYS A 967 3.51 -4.20 40.10
CA LYS A 967 4.23 -2.95 40.37
C LYS A 967 4.06 -1.90 39.25
N ASN A 968 3.62 -2.30 38.07
CA ASN A 968 3.24 -1.36 37.02
C ASN A 968 1.83 -0.86 37.34
N ALA A 969 1.66 0.46 37.51
CA ALA A 969 0.39 1.05 37.93
C ALA A 969 -0.73 0.85 36.89
N GLY A 970 -1.98 0.91 37.36
CA GLY A 970 -3.19 0.85 36.54
C GLY A 970 -4.07 -0.36 36.85
N ILE A 971 -5.37 -0.11 36.96
CA ILE A 971 -6.41 -1.12 37.11
C ILE A 971 -7.61 -0.65 36.29
N THR A 972 -8.00 -1.44 35.30
CA THR A 972 -9.23 -1.22 34.53
C THR A 972 -10.28 -2.23 34.96
N GLY A 973 -11.52 -1.81 35.09
CA GLY A 973 -12.59 -2.73 35.45
C GLY A 973 -13.96 -2.10 35.40
N ILE A 974 -14.93 -2.80 35.97
CA ILE A 974 -16.34 -2.45 35.92
C ILE A 974 -16.67 -1.37 36.97
N LEU A 975 -17.34 -0.32 36.53
CA LEU A 975 -17.83 0.77 37.37
C LEU A 975 -19.21 0.47 37.96
N ASN A 976 -19.61 1.29 38.94
CA ASN A 976 -20.85 1.18 39.72
C ASN A 976 -20.92 -0.10 40.55
N MET A 977 -19.78 -0.55 41.10
CA MET A 977 -19.69 -1.71 41.97
C MET A 977 -18.50 -1.67 42.93
N GLY A 978 -18.41 -2.67 43.82
CA GLY A 978 -17.38 -2.78 44.85
C GLY A 978 -16.04 -3.29 44.31
N TRP A 979 -14.94 -2.60 44.64
CA TRP A 979 -13.56 -3.02 44.36
C TRP A 979 -12.80 -3.22 45.67
N TYR A 980 -12.44 -4.45 45.99
CA TYR A 980 -11.63 -4.80 47.16
C TYR A 980 -10.16 -4.88 46.77
N LEU A 981 -9.36 -3.89 47.18
CA LEU A 981 -7.92 -3.82 46.96
C LEU A 981 -7.19 -4.53 48.09
N TYR A 982 -6.47 -5.60 47.76
CA TYR A 982 -5.69 -6.39 48.71
C TYR A 982 -4.24 -6.47 48.28
N LEU A 983 -3.31 -6.16 49.19
CA LEU A 983 -1.88 -6.20 48.96
C LEU A 983 -1.23 -7.29 49.80
N THR A 984 -0.34 -8.07 49.20
CA THR A 984 0.29 -9.21 49.87
C THR A 984 1.25 -8.77 50.97
N GLY A 985 1.97 -7.65 50.77
CA GLY A 985 2.86 -7.03 51.75
C GLY A 985 2.14 -6.31 52.91
N GLY A 986 0.81 -6.22 52.86
CA GLY A 986 -0.01 -5.45 53.79
C GLY A 986 -0.34 -4.04 53.31
N SER A 987 -0.97 -3.23 54.16
CA SER A 987 -1.65 -2.00 53.73
C SER A 987 -0.80 -0.75 53.94
N PRO A 988 -0.73 0.18 52.98
CA PRO A 988 0.19 1.31 53.05
C PRO A 988 -0.29 2.37 54.04
N THR A 989 0.67 3.04 54.69
CA THR A 989 0.41 4.26 55.46
C THR A 989 0.02 5.45 54.57
N TYR A 990 0.38 5.41 53.29
CA TYR A 990 0.00 6.41 52.29
C TYR A 990 -0.28 5.78 50.93
N LEU A 991 -1.44 6.14 50.36
CA LEU A 991 -1.92 5.68 49.06
C LEU A 991 -2.38 6.87 48.24
N GLU A 992 -1.88 6.98 47.00
CA GLU A 992 -2.30 7.96 46.01
C GLU A 992 -3.03 7.25 44.88
N LEU A 993 -4.22 7.73 44.50
CA LEU A 993 -5.04 7.15 43.44
C LEU A 993 -5.30 8.20 42.37
N TRP A 994 -4.80 7.96 41.15
CA TRP A 994 -5.18 8.77 39.99
C TRP A 994 -6.50 8.26 39.42
N VAL A 995 -7.53 9.10 39.42
CA VAL A 995 -8.86 8.80 38.88
C VAL A 995 -8.89 9.07 37.38
N ALA A 996 -8.12 8.28 36.64
CA ALA A 996 -7.87 8.48 35.21
C ALA A 996 -9.15 8.46 34.38
N GLN A 997 -10.05 7.49 34.59
CA GLN A 997 -11.26 7.36 33.77
C GLN A 997 -12.45 6.84 34.60
N VAL A 998 -13.00 7.72 35.43
CA VAL A 998 -14.30 7.51 36.10
C VAL A 998 -15.26 8.59 35.57
N PRO A 999 -16.11 8.28 34.59
CA PRO A 999 -16.98 9.26 33.95
C PRO A 999 -18.03 9.82 34.91
N PHE A 1000 -18.59 10.99 34.55
CA PHE A 1000 -19.69 11.59 35.30
C PHE A 1000 -20.85 10.61 35.50
N GLY A 1001 -21.41 10.57 36.71
CA GLY A 1001 -22.49 9.66 37.09
C GLY A 1001 -22.05 8.22 37.38
N HIS A 1002 -20.77 7.89 37.21
CA HIS A 1002 -20.20 6.58 37.55
C HIS A 1002 -19.28 6.65 38.78
N TYR A 1003 -19.05 5.52 39.44
CA TYR A 1003 -18.20 5.44 40.63
C TYR A 1003 -17.50 4.10 40.79
N ILE A 1004 -16.46 4.07 41.62
CA ILE A 1004 -15.89 2.85 42.20
C ILE A 1004 -16.17 2.85 43.71
N PHE A 1005 -16.72 1.77 44.24
CA PHE A 1005 -16.88 1.63 45.69
C PHE A 1005 -15.72 0.81 46.25
N MET A 1006 -14.66 1.48 46.67
CA MET A 1006 -13.40 0.84 47.05
C MET A 1006 -13.41 0.40 48.51
N ALA A 1007 -12.90 -0.81 48.77
CA ALA A 1007 -12.62 -1.35 50.09
C ALA A 1007 -11.14 -1.74 50.22
N ILE A 1008 -10.47 -1.36 51.31
CA ILE A 1008 -9.05 -1.66 51.57
C ILE A 1008 -8.89 -2.15 53.02
N PRO A 1009 -8.24 -3.30 53.27
CA PRO A 1009 -8.09 -3.80 54.64
C PRO A 1009 -7.12 -2.93 55.43
N TYR A 1010 -7.39 -2.68 56.71
CA TYR A 1010 -6.50 -1.97 57.63
C TYR A 1010 -6.66 -2.51 59.05
N PRO A 1011 -5.66 -2.40 59.94
CA PRO A 1011 -5.79 -2.86 61.31
C PRO A 1011 -6.88 -2.09 62.07
N ALA A 1012 -7.58 -2.75 62.98
CA ALA A 1012 -8.58 -2.11 63.83
C ALA A 1012 -7.99 -0.90 64.58
N GLY A 1013 -8.79 0.16 64.76
CA GLY A 1013 -8.35 1.42 65.34
C GLY A 1013 -7.54 2.36 64.42
N THR A 1014 -7.39 2.02 63.13
CA THR A 1014 -6.78 2.93 62.15
C THR A 1014 -7.67 4.14 61.91
N VAL A 1015 -7.07 5.33 61.87
CA VAL A 1015 -7.69 6.62 61.56
C VAL A 1015 -7.16 7.09 60.21
N PHE A 1016 -8.02 7.75 59.43
CA PHE A 1016 -7.71 8.17 58.07
C PHE A 1016 -7.83 9.68 57.89
N ASN A 1017 -6.89 10.25 57.16
CA ASN A 1017 -7.02 11.58 56.56
C ASN A 1017 -7.07 11.41 55.04
N ILE A 1018 -8.22 11.70 54.45
CA ILE A 1018 -8.45 11.48 53.01
C ILE A 1018 -8.85 12.81 52.38
N TYR A 1019 -8.15 13.20 51.32
CA TYR A 1019 -8.45 14.41 50.58
C TYR A 1019 -8.18 14.21 49.08
N THR A 1020 -8.74 15.09 48.26
CA THR A 1020 -8.52 15.08 46.82
C THR A 1020 -7.76 16.30 46.32
N GLU A 1021 -7.01 16.10 45.25
CA GLU A 1021 -6.21 17.12 44.59
C GLU A 1021 -6.50 17.10 43.09
N ASN A 1022 -6.92 18.24 42.55
CA ASN A 1022 -6.91 18.52 41.13
C ASN A 1022 -5.74 19.44 40.84
N ARG A 1023 -4.67 18.92 40.24
CA ARG A 1023 -3.42 19.70 40.01
C ARG A 1023 -3.53 20.68 38.84
N TRP A 1024 -4.57 20.60 38.02
CA TRP A 1024 -4.79 21.48 36.88
C TRP A 1024 -5.81 22.59 37.14
N ALA A 1025 -6.62 22.47 38.18
CA ALA A 1025 -7.56 23.50 38.60
C ALA A 1025 -6.88 24.55 39.47
N TRP A 1026 -7.06 25.83 39.12
CA TRP A 1026 -6.69 26.94 40.00
C TRP A 1026 -7.29 26.74 41.39
N GLU A 1027 -6.47 26.87 42.44
CA GLU A 1027 -6.86 26.70 43.85
C GLU A 1027 -7.55 25.36 44.20
N ASN A 1028 -7.30 24.29 43.43
CA ASN A 1028 -7.90 22.98 43.67
C ASN A 1028 -9.45 23.04 43.76
N ALA A 1029 -10.09 23.77 42.84
CA ALA A 1029 -11.52 24.08 42.86
C ALA A 1029 -12.49 22.87 42.93
N PHE A 1030 -11.99 21.64 42.70
CA PHE A 1030 -12.75 20.38 42.77
C PHE A 1030 -12.26 19.42 43.87
N GLY A 1031 -11.29 19.87 44.68
CA GLY A 1031 -10.76 19.14 45.80
C GLY A 1031 -11.70 19.19 47.01
N PHE A 1032 -11.66 18.14 47.82
CA PHE A 1032 -12.38 18.08 49.08
C PHE A 1032 -11.60 17.28 50.11
N ASN A 1033 -11.89 17.52 51.39
CA ASN A 1033 -11.49 16.64 52.48
C ASN A 1033 -12.66 15.71 52.81
N ALA A 1034 -12.43 14.40 52.82
CA ALA A 1034 -13.48 13.44 53.10
C ALA A 1034 -13.78 13.39 54.60
N THR A 1035 -15.06 13.28 54.94
CA THR A 1035 -15.54 13.21 56.34
C THR A 1035 -15.92 11.79 56.73
N LEU A 1036 -15.74 11.43 58.00
CA LEU A 1036 -16.12 10.13 58.52
C LEU A 1036 -17.65 9.95 58.53
N GLY A 1037 -18.14 8.90 57.90
CA GLY A 1037 -19.54 8.46 57.91
C GLY A 1037 -19.85 7.45 59.01
N THR A 1038 -21.10 6.97 59.02
CA THR A 1038 -21.62 6.03 60.04
C THR A 1038 -21.71 4.58 59.55
N SER A 1039 -21.69 4.34 58.24
CA SER A 1039 -21.73 2.99 57.65
C SER A 1039 -21.19 2.95 56.21
N ALA A 1040 -20.81 1.77 55.74
CA ALA A 1040 -20.42 1.52 54.35
C ALA A 1040 -21.56 1.83 53.35
N ALA A 1041 -22.81 1.56 53.73
CA ALA A 1041 -23.99 1.89 52.93
C ALA A 1041 -24.14 3.41 52.74
N GLN A 1042 -23.84 4.22 53.78
CA GLN A 1042 -23.83 5.68 53.65
C GLN A 1042 -22.75 6.16 52.67
N VAL A 1043 -21.56 5.55 52.69
CA VAL A 1043 -20.47 5.88 51.74
C VAL A 1043 -20.92 5.60 50.31
N ARG A 1044 -21.48 4.42 50.04
CA ARG A 1044 -21.97 4.05 48.70
C ARG A 1044 -23.09 4.96 48.20
N ALA A 1045 -24.01 5.37 49.07
CA ALA A 1045 -25.10 6.30 48.74
C ALA A 1045 -24.63 7.75 48.59
N GLY A 1046 -23.49 8.11 49.17
CA GLY A 1046 -22.94 9.47 49.14
C GLY A 1046 -22.43 9.92 47.76
N ASN A 1047 -21.88 11.13 47.71
CA ASN A 1047 -21.31 11.77 46.51
C ASN A 1047 -19.78 11.65 46.43
N GLY A 1048 -19.16 10.80 47.26
CA GLY A 1048 -17.71 10.59 47.31
C GLY A 1048 -16.95 11.38 48.37
N THR A 1049 -17.61 12.29 49.11
CA THR A 1049 -16.96 13.08 50.18
C THR A 1049 -17.00 12.42 51.55
N ILE A 1050 -17.47 11.17 51.64
CA ILE A 1050 -17.63 10.43 52.89
C ILE A 1050 -16.81 9.15 52.81
N TYR A 1051 -16.10 8.79 53.88
CA TYR A 1051 -15.46 7.50 54.05
C TYR A 1051 -15.96 6.79 55.31
N TYR A 1052 -15.78 5.48 55.41
CA TYR A 1052 -16.14 4.71 56.60
C TYR A 1052 -15.12 3.61 56.87
N PHE A 1053 -14.85 3.31 58.13
CA PHE A 1053 -13.99 2.20 58.53
C PHE A 1053 -14.76 1.29 59.49
N ASP A 1054 -14.99 0.04 59.09
CA ASP A 1054 -15.76 -0.94 59.88
C ASP A 1054 -14.90 -1.69 60.92
N GLN A 1055 -13.69 -1.19 61.19
CA GLN A 1055 -12.63 -1.83 61.98
C GLN A 1055 -11.87 -2.97 61.28
N SER A 1056 -12.21 -3.29 60.03
CA SER A 1056 -11.49 -4.24 59.19
C SER A 1056 -11.10 -3.63 57.83
N ASN A 1057 -12.01 -2.90 57.20
CA ASN A 1057 -11.91 -2.36 55.85
C ASN A 1057 -12.28 -0.88 55.82
N LEU A 1058 -11.46 -0.09 55.15
CA LEU A 1058 -11.74 1.28 54.75
C LEU A 1058 -12.61 1.27 53.50
N PHE A 1059 -13.76 1.90 53.55
CA PHE A 1059 -14.69 2.09 52.44
C PHE A 1059 -14.65 3.53 51.94
N ILE A 1060 -14.46 3.72 50.64
CA ILE A 1060 -14.46 5.02 49.95
C ILE A 1060 -15.25 4.89 48.65
N LYS A 1061 -16.06 5.90 48.33
CA LYS A 1061 -16.68 6.03 47.00
C LYS A 1061 -15.84 6.97 46.14
N ILE A 1062 -15.12 6.42 45.17
CA ILE A 1062 -14.28 7.16 44.24
C ILE A 1062 -15.16 7.66 43.09
N VAL A 1063 -15.15 8.97 42.89
CA VAL A 1063 -15.80 9.68 41.79
C VAL A 1063 -14.82 10.73 41.24
N ASN A 1064 -15.06 11.26 40.05
CA ASN A 1064 -14.34 12.42 39.56
C ASN A 1064 -15.28 13.63 39.48
N PRO A 1065 -15.31 14.53 40.49
CA PRO A 1065 -16.18 15.71 40.49
C PRO A 1065 -15.72 16.81 39.53
N ALA A 1066 -14.54 16.67 38.91
CA ALA A 1066 -14.11 17.56 37.82
C ALA A 1066 -14.73 17.18 36.46
N ARG A 1067 -15.59 16.15 36.42
CA ARG A 1067 -16.38 15.73 35.26
C ARG A 1067 -17.85 16.08 35.46
N PHE A 1068 -18.47 16.69 34.47
CA PHE A 1068 -19.86 17.16 34.48
C PHE A 1068 -20.76 16.44 33.47
N GLY A 1069 -20.19 15.53 32.68
CA GLY A 1069 -20.91 14.86 31.58
C GLY A 1069 -21.03 15.74 30.34
N ASP A 1070 -20.12 16.71 30.18
CA ASP A 1070 -20.04 17.54 28.99
C ASP A 1070 -19.62 16.72 27.75
N PRO A 1071 -20.14 16.99 26.55
CA PRO A 1071 -19.72 16.27 25.34
C PRO A 1071 -18.21 16.31 25.06
N SER A 1072 -17.50 17.37 25.47
CA SER A 1072 -16.04 17.49 25.34
C SER A 1072 -15.27 16.50 26.23
N GLU A 1073 -15.94 15.86 27.20
CA GLU A 1073 -15.34 14.86 28.07
C GLU A 1073 -15.23 13.47 27.43
N SER A 1074 -15.76 13.30 26.22
CA SER A 1074 -15.78 12.02 25.51
C SER A 1074 -15.66 12.19 24.00
N PHE A 1075 -15.10 11.18 23.34
CA PHE A 1075 -15.16 11.07 21.90
C PHE A 1075 -16.51 10.47 21.49
N ASN A 1076 -17.29 11.19 20.68
CA ASN A 1076 -18.65 10.81 20.29
C ASN A 1076 -18.79 10.68 18.77
N ARG A 1077 -19.24 9.52 18.28
CA ARG A 1077 -19.58 9.26 16.87
C ARG A 1077 -20.67 8.21 16.76
N ALA A 1078 -21.52 8.29 15.73
CA ALA A 1078 -22.57 7.31 15.45
C ALA A 1078 -23.48 6.95 16.64
N GLY A 1079 -23.74 7.88 17.55
CA GLY A 1079 -24.58 7.67 18.74
C GLY A 1079 -23.91 6.88 19.88
N VAL A 1080 -22.60 6.61 19.77
CA VAL A 1080 -21.81 5.94 20.81
C VAL A 1080 -20.65 6.82 21.25
N LYS A 1081 -20.05 6.47 22.41
CA LYS A 1081 -18.98 7.26 22.99
C LYS A 1081 -17.89 6.43 23.67
N VAL A 1082 -16.70 7.03 23.71
CA VAL A 1082 -15.55 6.61 24.52
C VAL A 1082 -15.17 7.78 25.42
N ASP A 1083 -15.21 7.60 26.74
CA ASP A 1083 -14.90 8.67 27.68
C ASP A 1083 -13.38 8.96 27.70
N TYR A 1084 -12.96 10.21 27.72
CA TYR A 1084 -11.54 10.55 27.74
C TYR A 1084 -10.89 10.26 29.09
N VAL A 1085 -9.58 10.06 29.08
CA VAL A 1085 -8.77 10.07 30.31
C VAL A 1085 -8.70 11.50 30.87
N TYR A 1086 -8.99 11.66 32.16
CA TYR A 1086 -8.78 12.91 32.90
C TYR A 1086 -7.43 12.86 33.59
N TRP A 1087 -6.56 13.79 33.25
CA TRP A 1087 -5.25 13.86 33.86
C TRP A 1087 -5.29 14.63 35.18
N GLU A 1088 -4.45 14.21 36.11
CA GLU A 1088 -4.14 14.90 37.36
C GLU A 1088 -5.31 15.17 38.35
N TYR A 1089 -6.29 14.26 38.45
CA TYR A 1089 -7.22 14.22 39.59
C TYR A 1089 -6.89 13.05 40.53
N PHE A 1090 -6.52 13.36 41.78
CA PHE A 1090 -6.02 12.39 42.75
C PHE A 1090 -6.86 12.30 44.01
N TYR A 1091 -6.90 11.10 44.59
CA TYR A 1091 -7.22 10.88 46.00
C TYR A 1091 -5.95 10.57 46.76
N HIS A 1092 -5.79 11.20 47.92
CA HIS A 1092 -4.72 10.96 48.88
C HIS A 1092 -5.32 10.33 50.12
N ILE A 1093 -4.79 9.17 50.54
CA ILE A 1093 -5.27 8.44 51.71
C ILE A 1093 -4.08 8.26 52.64
N HIS A 1094 -4.09 8.97 53.77
CA HIS A 1094 -3.14 8.77 54.86
C HIS A 1094 -3.80 7.94 55.97
N ALA A 1095 -3.14 6.87 56.36
CA ALA A 1095 -3.57 5.98 57.43
C ALA A 1095 -2.61 6.08 58.62
N SER A 1096 -3.16 6.21 59.83
CA SER A 1096 -2.41 6.18 61.09
C SER A 1096 -3.10 5.28 62.09
N ASN A 1097 -2.35 4.38 62.71
CA ASN A 1097 -2.85 3.50 63.76
C ASN A 1097 -2.05 3.74 65.05
N PRO A 1098 -2.71 4.09 66.17
CA PRO A 1098 -2.01 4.35 67.42
C PRO A 1098 -1.44 3.09 68.08
N ASN A 1099 -1.95 1.90 67.72
CA ASN A 1099 -1.67 0.63 68.39
C ASN A 1099 -0.83 -0.34 67.54
N VAL A 1100 -0.74 -0.12 66.23
CA VAL A 1100 0.03 -0.96 65.30
C VAL A 1100 1.03 -0.07 64.58
N GLN A 1101 2.33 -0.36 64.72
CA GLN A 1101 3.38 0.37 64.00
C GLN A 1101 3.55 -0.19 62.57
N PRO A 1102 3.71 0.66 61.56
CA PRO A 1102 4.07 0.20 60.22
C PRO A 1102 5.51 -0.34 60.20
N ASN A 1103 5.79 -1.22 59.25
CA ASN A 1103 7.13 -1.68 58.91
C ASN A 1103 7.97 -0.52 58.34
N ALA A 1104 9.29 -0.72 58.25
CA ALA A 1104 10.23 0.30 57.75
C ALA A 1104 9.98 0.74 56.31
N ASP A 1105 9.28 -0.08 55.52
CA ASP A 1105 8.85 0.21 54.15
C ASP A 1105 7.60 1.10 54.08
N GLY A 1106 6.95 1.38 55.21
CA GLY A 1106 5.75 2.20 55.31
C GLY A 1106 4.43 1.43 55.23
N PHE A 1107 4.44 0.11 55.40
CA PHE A 1107 3.25 -0.75 55.33
C PHE A 1107 2.88 -1.36 56.69
N TYR A 1108 1.58 -1.44 57.00
CA TYR A 1108 1.10 -2.28 58.09
C TYR A 1108 1.19 -3.76 57.70
N PRO A 1109 1.39 -4.69 58.65
CA PRO A 1109 1.46 -6.12 58.37
C PRO A 1109 0.25 -6.63 57.57
N SER A 1110 0.46 -7.67 56.76
CA SER A 1110 -0.59 -8.29 55.94
C SER A 1110 -1.71 -8.90 56.80
N PHE A 1111 -2.96 -8.78 56.34
CA PHE A 1111 -4.15 -9.28 57.01
C PHE A 1111 -4.77 -10.44 56.22
N ALA A 1112 -5.64 -11.22 56.86
CA ALA A 1112 -6.40 -12.24 56.14
C ALA A 1112 -7.22 -11.59 55.02
N TYR A 1113 -7.20 -12.21 53.83
CA TYR A 1113 -8.07 -11.83 52.74
C TYR A 1113 -9.53 -12.09 53.14
N ASN A 1114 -10.28 -11.03 53.40
CA ASN A 1114 -11.71 -11.08 53.78
C ASN A 1114 -12.51 -10.20 52.82
N LEU A 1115 -13.21 -10.82 51.87
CA LEU A 1115 -14.04 -10.09 50.92
C LEU A 1115 -15.21 -9.39 51.65
N PRO A 1116 -15.50 -8.10 51.39
CA PRO A 1116 -16.65 -7.42 51.97
C PRO A 1116 -17.98 -8.11 51.63
N SER A 1117 -19.01 -7.88 52.45
CA SER A 1117 -20.32 -8.52 52.27
C SER A 1117 -20.90 -8.29 50.87
N SER A 1118 -21.50 -9.34 50.30
CA SER A 1118 -22.18 -9.30 48.99
C SER A 1118 -23.44 -8.42 48.98
N THR A 1119 -23.95 -8.06 50.16
CA THR A 1119 -25.14 -7.22 50.32
C THR A 1119 -24.82 -5.72 50.43
N LEU A 1120 -23.53 -5.35 50.43
CA LEU A 1120 -23.09 -3.97 50.67
C LEU A 1120 -23.35 -3.03 49.50
#